data_AF-A0A0L9UHX3-F1
#
_entry.id   AF-A0A0L9UHX3-F1
#
_cell.length_a   1.000
_cell.length_b   1.000
_cell.length_c   1.000
_cell.angle_alpha   90.00
_cell.angle_beta   90.00
_cell.angle_gamma   90.00
#
_symmetry.space_group_name_H-M   'P 1'
#
loop_
_entity.id
_entity.type
_entity.pdbx_description
1 polymer ?
#
loop_
_entity_poly.entity_id
_entity_poly.type
_entity_poly.pdbx_seq_one_letter_code
_entity_poly.pdbx_strand_id
1 'polypeptide(L)'
;MHVVKRKLLEKWIFWYFSCLVVPLLQANFYVTESAKGKHDIYYYAKPIWEKLVANTTVCFKDRRYSYLDDAVVHNILRGRQFGFSKLRLQPKEDGVRMVANLKGSSTMPLSLSTIGVQNWRTKGKVNHQKIMYKRYPSVNSVLRDAYTILKGILFEKPHKLGSSVFNYDDVYKKLCPFLVGQKIKRGTVPNLFMITSDVLQAFDSIDQNHLLGIVKNVLVEDGYFLKEYHQVICTKKSLWVQKQLMMLDESSNNGHTRFTSFASFQSWHCVFVNQERCKLVKKKVLFSDLTEHVKHNVLQFDGKFYLQDVGIPQGGVLSSLLCSMYYGHLEKRVIFPFLEKTIESGCCKENNDGQTNCPDKVSSSSYMLMRFLDDFLFISTSKRQADSFFSRLQRGFRGYNCYMNEKKFGANFDVEQISGSSLNRVYVGEDGATSFLRWSGLLINCSTMEIQADYTKYLGNHLSSTLTVRWQGKPGITLKEKLCLFLRPKCYPIFFDSNINSAAVVRLNVFQVFLLCAMKFHCYIRDLSFICKFHKRYCSNIIQGSLRYLHLLIKKRMHSMRLNSDVQPILELEKEEVEWLGFQAYIQVLKRKESRHKELLAILRSRLLSHRMSGRVSPELKYAIDTKNSSLLWEIKY
;
A
#
# COMPACT_ATOMS: atom_id res chain seq x y z
N MET A 1 -12.46 -34.69 -38.18
CA MET A 1 -11.01 -34.53 -38.48
C MET A 1 -10.41 -33.19 -37.99
N HIS A 2 -11.02 -32.02 -38.30
CA HIS A 2 -10.47 -30.70 -37.93
C HIS A 2 -10.30 -30.47 -36.42
N VAL A 3 -11.25 -30.90 -35.59
CA VAL A 3 -11.17 -30.74 -34.11
C VAL A 3 -10.00 -31.53 -33.52
N VAL A 4 -9.73 -32.73 -34.04
CA VAL A 4 -8.62 -33.59 -33.57
C VAL A 4 -7.28 -32.97 -33.97
N LYS A 5 -7.12 -32.51 -35.22
CA LYS A 5 -5.91 -31.81 -35.68
C LYS A 5 -5.63 -30.56 -34.85
N ARG A 6 -6.66 -29.76 -34.53
CA ARG A 6 -6.53 -28.58 -33.66
C ARG A 6 -6.05 -28.96 -32.25
N LYS A 7 -6.67 -29.96 -31.61
CA LYS A 7 -6.26 -30.42 -30.27
C LYS A 7 -4.84 -30.97 -30.26
N LEU A 8 -4.41 -31.65 -31.32
CA LEU A 8 -3.04 -32.15 -31.44
C LEU A 8 -2.05 -30.99 -31.51
N LEU A 9 -2.33 -29.97 -32.33
CA LEU A 9 -1.52 -28.76 -32.40
C LEU A 9 -1.46 -28.01 -31.06
N GLU A 10 -2.60 -27.85 -30.37
CA GLU A 10 -2.64 -27.23 -29.03
C GLU A 10 -1.76 -27.97 -28.02
N LYS A 11 -1.80 -29.32 -28.01
CA LYS A 11 -0.92 -30.15 -27.17
C LYS A 11 0.55 -30.02 -27.56
N TRP A 12 0.85 -30.00 -28.85
CA TRP A 12 2.22 -29.85 -29.33
C TRP A 12 2.80 -28.48 -28.96
N ILE A 13 2.04 -27.39 -29.13
CA ILE A 13 2.44 -26.04 -28.70
C ILE A 13 2.69 -26.00 -27.19
N PHE A 14 1.78 -26.59 -26.40
CA PHE A 14 1.95 -26.67 -24.95
C PHE A 14 3.22 -27.42 -24.57
N TRP A 15 3.50 -28.56 -25.20
CA TRP A 15 4.74 -29.31 -25.00
C TRP A 15 5.97 -28.50 -25.41
N TYR A 16 5.96 -27.87 -26.59
CA TYR A 16 7.07 -27.04 -27.08
C TYR A 16 7.43 -25.93 -26.08
N PHE A 17 6.44 -25.17 -25.60
CA PHE A 17 6.71 -24.12 -24.63
C PHE A 17 7.11 -24.66 -23.26
N SER A 18 6.45 -25.71 -22.75
CA SER A 18 6.66 -26.21 -21.39
C SER A 18 7.94 -27.05 -21.24
N CYS A 19 8.33 -27.77 -22.29
CA CYS A 19 9.44 -28.73 -22.26
C CYS A 19 10.70 -28.24 -22.97
N LEU A 20 10.59 -27.26 -23.88
CA LEU A 20 11.75 -26.68 -24.57
C LEU A 20 11.97 -25.21 -24.22
N VAL A 21 11.02 -24.33 -24.54
CA VAL A 21 11.23 -22.87 -24.41
C VAL A 21 11.44 -22.44 -22.95
N VAL A 22 10.55 -22.82 -22.04
CA VAL A 22 10.65 -22.43 -20.63
C VAL A 22 11.91 -23.01 -19.96
N PRO A 23 12.25 -24.30 -20.12
CA PRO A 23 13.50 -24.84 -19.61
C PRO A 23 14.75 -24.17 -20.17
N LEU A 24 14.78 -23.84 -21.48
CA LEU A 24 15.90 -23.11 -22.08
C LEU A 24 16.06 -21.70 -21.48
N LEU A 25 14.96 -20.97 -21.29
CA LEU A 25 15.00 -19.67 -20.64
C LEU A 25 15.46 -19.78 -19.18
N GLN A 26 14.95 -20.76 -18.44
CA GLN A 26 15.36 -21.03 -17.05
C GLN A 26 16.82 -21.49 -16.95
N ALA A 27 17.35 -22.16 -17.97
CA ALA A 27 18.73 -22.60 -18.01
C ALA A 27 19.71 -21.43 -18.20
N ASN A 28 19.33 -20.41 -18.96
CA ASN A 28 20.23 -19.31 -19.38
C ASN A 28 19.98 -17.97 -18.66
N PHE A 29 18.74 -17.71 -18.22
CA PHE A 29 18.33 -16.43 -17.67
C PHE A 29 17.68 -16.56 -16.29
N TYR A 30 17.95 -15.58 -15.44
CA TYR A 30 17.13 -15.27 -14.27
C TYR A 30 16.04 -14.28 -14.67
N VAL A 31 14.78 -14.66 -14.47
CA VAL A 31 13.61 -13.92 -14.93
C VAL A 31 12.90 -13.30 -13.73
N THR A 32 12.84 -11.97 -13.67
CA THR A 32 12.25 -11.25 -12.53
C THR A 32 11.69 -9.89 -12.92
N GLU A 33 10.69 -9.41 -12.18
CA GLU A 33 10.31 -8.00 -12.20
C GLU A 33 11.36 -7.13 -11.51
N SER A 34 11.36 -5.84 -11.84
CA SER A 34 12.11 -4.81 -11.10
C SER A 34 11.18 -3.96 -10.24
N ALA A 35 11.72 -3.30 -9.22
CA ALA A 35 10.92 -2.45 -8.33
C ALA A 35 10.22 -1.29 -9.08
N LYS A 36 10.83 -0.76 -10.15
CA LYS A 36 10.25 0.33 -10.97
C LYS A 36 9.45 -0.16 -12.18
N GLY A 37 9.82 -1.31 -12.76
CA GLY A 37 9.20 -1.89 -13.96
C GLY A 37 7.79 -2.43 -13.76
N LYS A 38 7.29 -2.46 -12.51
CA LYS A 38 5.93 -2.91 -12.14
C LYS A 38 5.66 -4.35 -12.59
N HIS A 39 4.93 -4.57 -13.67
CA HIS A 39 4.66 -5.90 -14.23
C HIS A 39 5.55 -6.26 -15.42
N ASP A 40 6.47 -5.38 -15.83
CA ASP A 40 7.47 -5.73 -16.84
C ASP A 40 8.43 -6.79 -16.30
N ILE A 41 8.76 -7.73 -17.17
CA ILE A 41 9.61 -8.88 -16.88
C ILE A 41 10.98 -8.65 -17.52
N TYR A 42 12.02 -8.73 -16.71
CA TYR A 42 13.41 -8.59 -17.14
C TYR A 42 14.11 -9.93 -17.13
N TYR A 43 15.01 -10.13 -18.11
CA TYR A 43 15.81 -11.33 -18.28
C TYR A 43 17.27 -10.98 -18.05
N TYR A 44 17.85 -11.49 -16.96
CA TYR A 44 19.26 -11.31 -16.64
C TYR A 44 20.00 -12.59 -16.99
N ALA A 45 21.09 -12.51 -17.76
CA ALA A 45 21.93 -13.68 -18.00
C ALA A 45 22.43 -14.24 -16.66
N LYS A 46 22.41 -15.56 -16.47
CA LYS A 46 22.79 -16.19 -15.20
C LYS A 46 24.15 -15.76 -14.66
N PRO A 47 25.23 -15.67 -15.46
CA PRO A 47 26.53 -15.23 -14.95
C PRO A 47 26.51 -13.81 -14.38
N ILE A 48 25.68 -12.91 -14.95
CA ILE A 48 25.51 -11.55 -14.43
C ILE A 48 24.72 -11.58 -13.14
N TRP A 49 23.65 -12.37 -13.10
CA TRP A 49 22.83 -12.53 -11.89
C TRP A 49 23.63 -13.13 -10.73
N GLU A 50 24.48 -14.11 -10.99
CA GLU A 50 25.38 -14.74 -10.01
C GLU A 50 26.38 -13.73 -9.43
N LYS A 51 26.96 -12.84 -10.25
CA LYS A 51 27.80 -11.72 -9.76
C LYS A 51 27.01 -10.79 -8.83
N LEU A 52 25.76 -10.48 -9.19
CA LEU A 52 24.89 -9.64 -8.35
C LEU A 52 24.54 -10.34 -7.02
N VAL A 53 24.28 -11.65 -7.06
CA VAL A 53 24.05 -12.48 -5.87
C VAL A 53 25.30 -12.46 -4.97
N ALA A 54 26.48 -12.72 -5.53
CA ALA A 54 27.74 -12.73 -4.78
C ALA A 54 28.03 -11.37 -4.12
N ASN A 55 27.92 -10.27 -4.86
CA ASN A 55 28.09 -8.91 -4.33
C ASN A 55 27.09 -8.61 -3.21
N THR A 56 25.83 -9.05 -3.38
CA THR A 56 24.79 -8.87 -2.39
C THR A 56 25.10 -9.66 -1.11
N THR A 57 25.61 -10.89 -1.23
CA THR A 57 26.00 -11.73 -0.10
C THR A 57 27.17 -11.14 0.69
N VAL A 58 28.13 -10.47 0.04
CA VAL A 58 29.19 -9.74 0.75
C VAL A 58 28.60 -8.68 1.67
N CYS A 59 27.62 -7.92 1.17
CA CYS A 59 26.93 -6.88 1.93
C CYS A 59 26.00 -7.42 3.04
N PHE A 60 25.78 -8.73 3.18
CA PHE A 60 24.89 -9.28 4.21
C PHE A 60 25.41 -9.00 5.63
N LYS A 61 26.74 -9.08 5.81
CA LYS A 61 27.36 -8.77 7.10
C LYS A 61 27.13 -7.30 7.48
N ASP A 62 27.35 -6.38 6.54
CA ASP A 62 27.10 -4.95 6.74
C ASP A 62 25.62 -4.65 6.99
N ARG A 63 24.73 -5.45 6.40
CA ARG A 63 23.27 -5.37 6.55
C ARG A 63 22.73 -6.15 7.75
N ARG A 64 23.59 -6.54 8.70
CA ARG A 64 23.19 -7.21 9.97
C ARG A 64 22.52 -8.57 9.75
N TYR A 65 23.05 -9.34 8.80
CA TYR A 65 22.72 -10.75 8.64
C TYR A 65 23.93 -11.63 8.96
N SER A 66 23.73 -12.58 9.87
CA SER A 66 24.77 -13.52 10.29
C SER A 66 24.59 -14.87 9.60
N TYR A 67 25.68 -15.44 9.09
CA TYR A 67 25.67 -16.78 8.51
C TYR A 67 25.37 -17.83 9.59
N LEU A 68 24.57 -18.85 9.24
CA LEU A 68 24.29 -19.99 10.10
C LEU A 68 24.71 -21.29 9.41
N ASP A 69 25.36 -22.17 10.17
CA ASP A 69 25.56 -23.56 9.76
C ASP A 69 24.27 -24.39 9.91
N ASP A 70 24.23 -25.54 9.24
CA ASP A 70 23.05 -26.40 9.23
C ASP A 70 22.71 -26.98 10.62
N ALA A 71 23.71 -27.21 11.48
CA ALA A 71 23.51 -27.76 12.82
C ALA A 71 22.81 -26.74 13.74
N VAL A 72 23.22 -25.48 13.68
CA VAL A 72 22.60 -24.36 14.38
C VAL A 72 21.18 -24.14 13.86
N VAL A 73 20.97 -24.18 12.54
CA VAL A 73 19.62 -24.10 11.97
C VAL A 73 18.74 -25.24 12.48
N HIS A 74 19.24 -26.47 12.51
CA HIS A 74 18.50 -27.60 13.07
C HIS A 74 18.11 -27.42 14.53
N ASN A 75 19.02 -26.87 15.35
CA ASN A 75 18.75 -26.57 16.75
C ASN A 75 17.68 -25.50 16.91
N ILE A 76 17.79 -24.40 16.14
CA ILE A 76 16.82 -23.32 16.08
C ILE A 76 15.42 -23.84 15.69
N LEU A 77 15.34 -24.75 14.70
CA LEU A 77 14.08 -25.27 14.19
C LEU A 77 13.45 -26.40 15.03
N ARG A 78 14.22 -27.03 15.93
CA ARG A 78 13.76 -28.20 16.71
C ARG A 78 12.55 -27.86 17.60
N GLY A 79 12.55 -26.67 18.19
CA GLY A 79 11.50 -26.20 19.11
C GLY A 79 10.38 -25.37 18.46
N ARG A 80 10.34 -25.26 17.12
CA ARG A 80 9.46 -24.31 16.43
C ARG A 80 8.28 -24.93 15.72
N GLN A 81 7.22 -24.12 15.62
CA GLN A 81 6.03 -24.42 14.83
C GLN A 81 6.19 -24.06 13.34
N PHE A 82 7.14 -23.20 12.98
CA PHE A 82 7.43 -22.80 11.59
C PHE A 82 8.93 -22.95 11.27
N GLY A 83 9.23 -23.00 9.97
CA GLY A 83 10.58 -23.19 9.46
C GLY A 83 11.27 -21.88 9.09
N PHE A 84 11.99 -21.89 7.98
CA PHE A 84 12.71 -20.73 7.45
C PHE A 84 12.00 -20.14 6.24
N SER A 85 12.32 -18.89 5.90
CA SER A 85 11.77 -18.23 4.71
C SER A 85 12.80 -18.14 3.60
N LYS A 86 12.39 -18.31 2.34
CA LYS A 86 13.29 -18.10 1.20
C LYS A 86 13.40 -16.63 0.88
N LEU A 87 14.63 -16.14 0.75
CA LEU A 87 14.91 -14.76 0.37
C LEU A 87 14.91 -14.62 -1.16
N ARG A 88 14.26 -13.57 -1.65
CA ARG A 88 14.24 -13.18 -3.06
C ARG A 88 14.88 -11.80 -3.22
N LEU A 89 15.75 -11.65 -4.22
CA LEU A 89 16.26 -10.35 -4.64
C LEU A 89 15.35 -9.75 -5.72
N GLN A 90 15.01 -8.48 -5.56
CA GLN A 90 14.30 -7.68 -6.56
C GLN A 90 15.17 -6.47 -6.93
N PRO A 91 15.57 -6.31 -8.20
CA PRO A 91 16.38 -5.18 -8.63
C PRO A 91 15.72 -3.81 -8.38
N LYS A 92 16.54 -2.84 -7.98
CA LYS A 92 16.26 -1.39 -7.90
C LYS A 92 17.30 -0.66 -8.79
N GLU A 93 17.14 0.65 -8.97
CA GLU A 93 18.12 1.46 -9.73
C GLU A 93 19.52 1.40 -9.11
N ASP A 94 19.63 1.70 -7.81
CA ASP A 94 20.92 1.76 -7.12
C ASP A 94 21.16 0.54 -6.21
N GLY A 95 20.64 -0.64 -6.58
CA GLY A 95 20.90 -1.87 -5.82
C GLY A 95 19.75 -2.88 -5.83
N VAL A 96 19.57 -3.60 -4.72
CA VAL A 96 18.59 -4.70 -4.62
C VAL A 96 17.70 -4.56 -3.38
N ARG A 97 16.42 -4.87 -3.54
CA ARG A 97 15.48 -5.13 -2.46
C ARG A 97 15.53 -6.60 -2.09
N MET A 98 15.59 -6.89 -0.80
CA MET A 98 15.47 -8.25 -0.28
C MET A 98 14.05 -8.45 0.23
N VAL A 99 13.38 -9.51 -0.22
CA VAL A 99 12.01 -9.84 0.18
C VAL A 99 11.95 -11.29 0.61
N ALA A 100 11.47 -11.53 1.82
CA ALA A 100 11.32 -12.88 2.33
C ALA A 100 9.96 -13.46 1.92
N ASN A 101 9.94 -14.71 1.44
CA ASN A 101 8.71 -15.43 1.13
C ASN A 101 8.18 -16.18 2.36
N LEU A 102 7.43 -15.48 3.22
CA LEU A 102 6.82 -16.05 4.43
C LEU A 102 5.53 -16.83 4.17
N LYS A 103 5.04 -16.87 2.93
CA LYS A 103 3.85 -17.64 2.52
C LYS A 103 4.20 -19.07 2.09
N GLY A 104 5.46 -19.32 1.72
CA GLY A 104 5.94 -20.65 1.37
C GLY A 104 6.07 -21.55 2.59
N SER A 105 5.71 -22.82 2.46
CA SER A 105 6.18 -23.85 3.40
C SER A 105 7.65 -24.17 3.15
N SER A 106 8.42 -24.49 4.18
CA SER A 106 9.81 -24.92 4.05
C SER A 106 9.95 -26.40 4.36
N THR A 107 10.93 -27.05 3.74
CA THR A 107 11.28 -28.45 3.96
C THR A 107 12.77 -28.53 4.24
N MET A 108 13.15 -29.29 5.26
CA MET A 108 14.55 -29.51 5.61
C MET A 108 14.81 -31.02 5.76
N PRO A 109 15.94 -31.54 5.27
CA PRO A 109 16.35 -32.91 5.56
C PRO A 109 16.39 -33.14 7.08
N LEU A 110 15.96 -34.29 7.57
CA LEU A 110 16.22 -34.67 8.95
C LEU A 110 17.68 -35.11 9.05
N SER A 111 18.48 -34.41 9.85
CA SER A 111 19.77 -34.92 10.28
C SER A 111 19.50 -36.20 11.08
N LEU A 112 19.71 -37.37 10.47
CA LEU A 112 19.86 -38.60 11.23
C LEU A 112 21.11 -38.43 12.08
N SER A 113 20.94 -38.03 13.34
CA SER A 113 21.98 -38.24 14.33
C SER A 113 22.37 -39.70 14.26
N THR A 114 23.66 -39.96 14.11
CA THR A 114 24.32 -41.26 14.14
C THR A 114 24.05 -41.95 15.49
N ILE A 115 22.82 -42.43 15.71
CA ILE A 115 22.48 -43.33 16.79
C ILE A 115 22.78 -44.71 16.22
N GLY A 116 23.83 -45.33 16.78
CA GLY A 116 24.49 -46.52 16.26
C GLY A 116 23.52 -47.61 15.83
N VAL A 117 23.48 -47.86 14.53
CA VAL A 117 23.06 -49.16 13.99
C VAL A 117 24.36 -49.83 13.55
N GLN A 118 24.80 -50.81 14.35
CA GLN A 118 25.90 -51.70 14.01
C GLN A 118 25.69 -52.24 12.59
N ASN A 119 26.65 -51.94 11.71
CA ASN A 119 26.68 -52.41 10.34
C ASN A 119 26.76 -53.95 10.31
N TRP A 120 25.64 -54.62 10.05
CA TRP A 120 25.68 -55.98 9.53
C TRP A 120 25.82 -55.89 8.02
N ARG A 121 27.06 -56.05 7.54
CA ARG A 121 27.40 -56.10 6.12
C ARG A 121 26.84 -57.39 5.52
N THR A 122 25.72 -57.30 4.82
CA THR A 122 25.37 -58.28 3.78
C THR A 122 25.39 -57.59 2.42
N LYS A 123 26.28 -58.09 1.55
CA LYS A 123 26.53 -57.58 0.19
C LYS A 123 25.25 -57.65 -0.65
N GLY A 124 24.98 -56.57 -1.39
CA GLY A 124 24.11 -56.61 -2.56
C GLY A 124 22.73 -55.97 -2.39
N LYS A 125 22.68 -54.64 -2.27
CA LYS A 125 21.63 -53.75 -2.81
C LYS A 125 22.01 -52.31 -2.48
N VAL A 126 22.11 -51.44 -3.49
CA VAL A 126 22.27 -49.99 -3.29
C VAL A 126 20.96 -49.48 -2.67
N ASN A 127 20.90 -49.45 -1.34
CA ASN A 127 19.82 -48.76 -0.64
C ASN A 127 19.99 -47.26 -0.90
N HIS A 128 19.15 -46.69 -1.76
CA HIS A 128 18.88 -45.26 -1.72
C HIS A 128 18.41 -44.95 -0.30
N GLN A 129 19.30 -44.41 0.55
CA GLN A 129 18.92 -43.92 1.86
C GLN A 129 17.77 -42.92 1.67
N LYS A 130 16.58 -43.29 2.15
CA LYS A 130 15.38 -42.46 2.03
C LYS A 130 15.56 -41.28 2.97
N ILE A 131 16.16 -40.19 2.47
CA ILE A 131 16.31 -38.94 3.22
C ILE A 131 14.91 -38.48 3.62
N MET A 132 14.59 -38.56 4.91
CA MET A 132 13.33 -38.07 5.44
C MET A 132 13.41 -36.55 5.52
N TYR A 133 12.36 -35.86 5.08
CA TYR A 133 12.27 -34.40 5.14
C TYR A 133 11.23 -33.99 6.17
N LYS A 134 11.58 -33.08 7.08
CA LYS A 134 10.60 -32.41 7.95
C LYS A 134 10.01 -31.22 7.19
N ARG A 135 8.68 -31.22 7.05
CA ARG A 135 7.93 -30.11 6.45
C ARG A 135 7.42 -29.18 7.53
N TYR A 136 7.66 -27.89 7.35
CA TYR A 136 7.15 -26.84 8.20
C TYR A 136 6.06 -26.04 7.49
N PRO A 137 4.98 -25.65 8.20
CA PRO A 137 4.00 -24.74 7.66
C PRO A 137 4.62 -23.36 7.39
N SER A 138 3.92 -22.53 6.61
CA SER A 138 4.38 -21.17 6.34
C SER A 138 4.40 -20.31 7.62
N VAL A 139 5.36 -19.41 7.72
CA VAL A 139 5.45 -18.50 8.88
C VAL A 139 4.16 -17.69 9.02
N ASN A 140 3.61 -17.19 7.91
CA ASN A 140 2.35 -16.45 7.90
C ASN A 140 1.13 -17.28 8.35
N SER A 141 1.14 -18.60 8.16
CA SER A 141 0.04 -19.46 8.66
C SER A 141 0.09 -19.63 10.18
N VAL A 142 1.29 -19.78 10.75
CA VAL A 142 1.44 -19.92 12.21
C VAL A 142 1.16 -18.59 12.91
N LEU A 143 1.69 -17.48 12.38
CA LEU A 143 1.52 -16.14 12.96
C LEU A 143 0.16 -15.50 12.67
N ARG A 144 -0.79 -16.23 12.08
CA ARG A 144 -2.12 -15.70 11.75
C ARG A 144 -2.89 -15.29 13.00
N ASP A 145 -2.80 -16.09 14.06
CA ASP A 145 -3.46 -15.82 15.32
C ASP A 145 -2.86 -14.58 15.98
N ALA A 146 -1.53 -14.50 16.00
CA ALA A 146 -0.79 -13.35 16.51
C ALA A 146 -1.16 -12.05 15.76
N TYR A 147 -1.23 -12.11 14.44
CA TYR A 147 -1.69 -10.99 13.62
C TYR A 147 -3.11 -10.58 13.95
N THR A 148 -4.03 -11.54 14.10
CA THR A 148 -5.43 -11.27 14.39
C THR A 148 -5.61 -10.63 15.77
N ILE A 149 -4.91 -11.14 16.79
CA ILE A 149 -4.96 -10.62 18.17
C ILE A 149 -4.36 -9.21 18.23
N LEU A 150 -3.15 -9.00 17.68
CA LEU A 150 -2.52 -7.68 17.69
C LEU A 150 -3.36 -6.66 16.93
N LYS A 151 -3.91 -7.04 15.78
CA LYS A 151 -4.82 -6.17 15.02
C LYS A 151 -6.10 -5.87 15.81
N GLY A 152 -6.63 -6.87 16.53
CA GLY A 152 -7.67 -6.78 17.57
C GLY A 152 -7.44 -5.63 18.54
N ILE A 153 -6.39 -5.77 19.34
CA ILE A 153 -6.00 -4.84 20.40
C ILE A 153 -5.77 -3.42 19.86
N LEU A 154 -5.13 -3.31 18.70
CA LEU A 154 -4.77 -2.01 18.13
C LEU A 154 -5.97 -1.28 17.52
N PHE A 155 -7.04 -1.99 17.17
CA PHE A 155 -8.30 -1.39 16.76
C PHE A 155 -9.07 -0.82 17.96
N GLU A 156 -9.07 -1.52 19.08
CA GLU A 156 -9.65 -1.02 20.34
C GLU A 156 -8.83 0.14 20.92
N LYS A 157 -7.51 0.07 20.78
CA LYS A 157 -6.56 1.05 21.34
C LYS A 157 -5.74 1.71 20.21
N PRO A 158 -6.37 2.52 19.34
CA PRO A 158 -5.70 3.11 18.17
C PRO A 158 -4.57 4.07 18.56
N HIS A 159 -4.61 4.67 19.76
CA HIS A 159 -3.55 5.53 20.28
C HIS A 159 -2.19 4.81 20.39
N LYS A 160 -2.16 3.46 20.45
CA LYS A 160 -0.90 2.69 20.45
C LYS A 160 -0.18 2.71 19.10
N LEU A 161 -0.88 3.07 18.02
CA LEU A 161 -0.31 3.25 16.68
C LEU A 161 0.17 4.69 16.42
N GLY A 162 0.04 5.57 17.41
CA GLY A 162 0.40 6.98 17.30
C GLY A 162 -0.32 7.67 16.14
N SER A 163 0.44 8.33 15.28
CA SER A 163 -0.03 9.09 14.12
C SER A 163 -0.26 8.24 12.87
N SER A 164 -0.19 6.90 12.96
CA SER A 164 -0.36 6.01 11.81
C SER A 164 -1.68 6.23 11.05
N VAL A 165 -1.61 6.12 9.73
CA VAL A 165 -2.73 6.03 8.79
C VAL A 165 -2.46 4.89 7.82
N PHE A 166 -3.48 4.11 7.46
CA PHE A 166 -3.31 2.92 6.60
C PHE A 166 -3.95 3.06 5.22
N ASN A 167 -4.77 4.08 5.02
CA ASN A 167 -5.46 4.37 3.77
C ASN A 167 -5.86 5.86 3.72
N TYR A 168 -6.34 6.32 2.56
CA TYR A 168 -6.77 7.72 2.41
C TYR A 168 -8.06 8.08 3.16
N ASP A 169 -8.90 7.11 3.54
CA ASP A 169 -10.04 7.39 4.41
C ASP A 169 -9.54 7.79 5.82
N ASP A 170 -8.49 7.13 6.34
CA ASP A 170 -7.85 7.50 7.62
C ASP A 170 -7.17 8.87 7.55
N VAL A 171 -6.50 9.17 6.43
CA VAL A 171 -5.90 10.50 6.17
C VAL A 171 -6.99 11.56 6.19
N TYR A 172 -8.08 11.34 5.44
CA TYR A 172 -9.20 12.26 5.36
C TYR A 172 -9.86 12.50 6.72
N LYS A 173 -10.06 11.47 7.55
CA LYS A 173 -10.61 11.59 8.91
C LYS A 173 -9.81 12.51 9.82
N LYS A 174 -8.48 12.55 9.63
CA LYS A 174 -7.60 13.43 10.41
C LYS A 174 -7.55 14.82 9.77
N LEU A 175 -7.28 14.88 8.47
CA LEU A 175 -6.97 16.12 7.75
C LEU A 175 -8.17 17.05 7.58
N CYS A 176 -9.36 16.53 7.23
CA CYS A 176 -10.54 17.38 6.98
C CYS A 176 -10.94 18.20 8.22
N PRO A 177 -11.14 17.60 9.41
CA PRO A 177 -11.50 18.37 10.60
C PRO A 177 -10.44 19.39 11.01
N PHE A 178 -9.16 19.07 10.83
CA PHE A 178 -8.07 20.02 11.12
C PHE A 178 -8.11 21.23 10.20
N LEU A 179 -8.19 21.02 8.87
CA LEU A 179 -8.23 22.14 7.92
C LEU A 179 -9.49 23.01 8.12
N VAL A 180 -10.64 22.38 8.37
CA VAL A 180 -11.90 23.11 8.65
C VAL A 180 -11.79 23.89 9.97
N GLY A 181 -11.28 23.26 11.03
CA GLY A 181 -11.05 23.93 12.32
C GLY A 181 -10.11 25.13 12.19
N GLN A 182 -9.08 25.05 11.34
CA GLN A 182 -8.18 26.16 11.06
C GLN A 182 -8.85 27.30 10.28
N LYS A 183 -9.70 26.98 9.29
CA LYS A 183 -10.48 27.98 8.53
C LYS A 183 -11.45 28.74 9.43
N ILE A 184 -12.20 28.03 10.29
CA ILE A 184 -13.19 28.63 11.20
C ILE A 184 -12.54 29.62 12.17
N LYS A 185 -11.38 29.27 12.74
CA LYS A 185 -10.70 30.13 13.74
C LYS A 185 -10.15 31.44 13.19
N ARG A 186 -9.78 31.50 11.91
CA ARG A 186 -9.01 32.62 11.34
C ARG A 186 -9.69 33.31 10.16
N GLY A 187 -10.88 32.89 9.74
CA GLY A 187 -11.62 33.40 8.59
C GLY A 187 -11.00 33.03 7.22
N THR A 188 -9.69 32.77 7.18
CA THR A 188 -8.92 32.29 6.01
C THR A 188 -7.98 31.16 6.43
N VAL A 189 -7.50 30.35 5.47
CA VAL A 189 -6.50 29.30 5.76
C VAL A 189 -5.19 29.99 6.16
N PRO A 190 -4.66 29.78 7.38
CA PRO A 190 -3.39 30.37 7.76
C PRO A 190 -2.24 29.82 6.91
N ASN A 191 -1.11 30.52 6.87
CA ASN A 191 0.12 29.95 6.33
C ASN A 191 0.46 28.67 7.10
N LEU A 192 0.33 27.52 6.42
CA LEU A 192 0.59 26.21 6.97
C LEU A 192 1.96 25.73 6.50
N PHE A 193 2.77 25.26 7.45
CA PHE A 193 4.12 24.78 7.23
C PHE A 193 4.10 23.26 7.24
N MET A 194 4.48 22.66 6.12
CA MET A 194 4.43 21.23 5.87
C MET A 194 5.84 20.65 5.79
N ILE A 195 6.01 19.45 6.34
CA ILE A 195 7.22 18.66 6.22
C ILE A 195 6.85 17.24 5.81
N THR A 196 7.58 16.70 4.84
CA THR A 196 7.50 15.30 4.44
C THR A 196 8.88 14.65 4.58
N SER A 197 8.90 13.43 5.11
CA SER A 197 10.15 12.68 5.29
C SER A 197 9.91 11.17 5.21
N ASP A 198 10.82 10.46 4.55
CA ASP A 198 10.84 8.99 4.42
C ASP A 198 11.83 8.41 5.43
N VAL A 199 11.44 7.43 6.24
CA VAL A 199 12.39 6.73 7.10
C VAL A 199 13.32 5.86 6.24
N LEU A 200 14.62 6.01 6.44
CA LEU A 200 15.64 5.22 5.76
C LEU A 200 15.58 3.77 6.24
N GLN A 201 15.29 2.84 5.33
CA GLN A 201 15.27 1.39 5.57
C GLN A 201 14.41 0.97 6.77
N ALA A 202 13.18 1.51 6.85
CA ALA A 202 12.34 1.46 8.05
C ALA A 202 12.10 0.08 8.68
N PHE A 203 12.07 -1.01 7.89
CA PHE A 203 11.93 -2.38 8.41
C PHE A 203 13.25 -2.94 8.91
N ASP A 204 14.34 -2.62 8.23
CA ASP A 204 15.66 -3.20 8.44
C ASP A 204 16.39 -2.50 9.60
N SER A 205 15.95 -1.30 9.99
CA SER A 205 16.52 -0.50 11.09
C SER A 205 15.91 -0.77 12.47
N ILE A 206 14.81 -1.50 12.56
CA ILE A 206 14.08 -1.71 13.83
C ILE A 206 14.94 -2.46 14.84
N ASP A 207 15.06 -1.92 16.05
CA ASP A 207 15.64 -2.62 17.18
C ASP A 207 14.67 -3.72 17.68
N GLN A 208 15.08 -4.97 17.53
CA GLN A 208 14.26 -6.13 17.87
C GLN A 208 13.95 -6.24 19.37
N ASN A 209 14.89 -5.88 20.25
CA ASN A 209 14.69 -5.93 21.70
C ASN A 209 13.68 -4.87 22.13
N HIS A 210 13.85 -3.65 21.64
CA HIS A 210 12.96 -2.54 21.93
C HIS A 210 11.56 -2.81 21.36
N LEU A 211 11.45 -3.33 20.13
CA LEU A 211 10.18 -3.76 19.54
C LEU A 211 9.46 -4.78 20.42
N LEU A 212 10.16 -5.83 20.87
CA LEU A 212 9.55 -6.86 21.71
C LEU A 212 9.13 -6.31 23.08
N GLY A 213 9.88 -5.37 23.65
CA GLY A 213 9.47 -4.63 24.85
C GLY A 213 8.16 -3.87 24.64
N ILE A 214 8.00 -3.19 23.50
CA ILE A 214 6.77 -2.48 23.13
C ILE A 214 5.61 -3.48 22.99
N VAL A 215 5.82 -4.58 22.27
CA VAL A 215 4.80 -5.63 22.06
C VAL A 215 4.36 -6.24 23.40
N LYS A 216 5.29 -6.48 24.33
CA LYS A 216 4.99 -7.00 25.67
C LYS A 216 4.07 -6.06 26.44
N ASN A 217 4.27 -4.74 26.33
CA ASN A 217 3.41 -3.73 26.94
C ASN A 217 2.05 -3.59 26.23
N VAL A 218 1.96 -4.00 24.96
CA VAL A 218 0.70 -3.99 24.21
C VAL A 218 -0.19 -5.15 24.60
N LEU A 219 0.39 -6.33 24.79
CA LEU A 219 -0.28 -7.54 25.25
C LEU A 219 -0.51 -7.47 26.77
N VAL A 220 -1.64 -6.92 27.20
CA VAL A 220 -1.97 -6.77 28.64
C VAL A 220 -2.49 -8.09 29.19
N GLU A 221 -3.60 -8.59 28.64
CA GLU A 221 -4.31 -9.80 29.08
C GLU A 221 -3.46 -11.08 28.99
N ASP A 222 -3.70 -12.02 29.91
CA ASP A 222 -3.00 -13.31 29.99
C ASP A 222 -3.44 -14.32 28.91
N GLY A 223 -4.60 -14.11 28.30
CA GLY A 223 -5.13 -14.90 27.20
C GLY A 223 -6.07 -14.09 26.32
N TYR A 224 -6.21 -14.50 25.06
CA TYR A 224 -7.08 -13.86 24.08
C TYR A 224 -7.94 -14.92 23.39
N PHE A 225 -9.23 -14.65 23.28
CA PHE A 225 -10.16 -15.55 22.61
C PHE A 225 -10.29 -15.18 21.13
N LEU A 226 -10.07 -16.17 20.27
CA LEU A 226 -10.27 -16.07 18.83
C LEU A 226 -11.48 -16.87 18.41
N LYS A 227 -12.40 -16.24 17.69
CA LYS A 227 -13.60 -16.89 17.15
C LYS A 227 -13.51 -17.01 15.63
N GLU A 228 -13.89 -18.18 15.13
CA GLU A 228 -13.85 -18.51 13.72
C GLU A 228 -15.20 -18.26 13.04
N TYR A 229 -15.16 -17.57 11.91
CA TYR A 229 -16.33 -17.26 11.08
C TYR A 229 -16.08 -17.66 9.63
N HIS A 230 -17.13 -18.15 8.98
CA HIS A 230 -17.16 -18.30 7.53
C HIS A 230 -17.88 -17.12 6.91
N GLN A 231 -17.15 -16.30 6.18
CA GLN A 231 -17.70 -15.26 5.35
C GLN A 231 -18.11 -15.87 4.00
N VAL A 232 -19.40 -16.01 3.79
CA VAL A 232 -19.99 -16.51 2.53
C VAL A 232 -20.32 -15.31 1.66
N ILE A 233 -19.52 -15.04 0.64
CA ILE A 233 -19.73 -13.96 -0.31
C ILE A 233 -20.44 -14.54 -1.54
N CYS A 234 -21.71 -14.17 -1.70
CA CYS A 234 -22.56 -14.58 -2.81
C CYS A 234 -22.73 -13.42 -3.80
N THR A 235 -21.93 -13.43 -4.86
CA THR A 235 -22.10 -12.50 -5.98
C THR A 235 -22.99 -13.14 -7.06
N LYS A 236 -23.59 -12.33 -7.95
CA LYS A 236 -24.40 -12.82 -9.09
C LYS A 236 -23.72 -13.89 -9.96
N LYS A 237 -22.40 -14.06 -9.88
CA LYS A 237 -21.61 -14.97 -10.73
C LYS A 237 -20.86 -16.05 -9.95
N SER A 238 -20.77 -15.95 -8.63
CA SER A 238 -19.87 -16.81 -7.86
C SER A 238 -20.15 -16.75 -6.36
N LEU A 239 -20.06 -17.93 -5.73
CA LEU A 239 -20.12 -18.15 -4.30
C LEU A 239 -18.71 -18.46 -3.81
N TRP A 240 -18.22 -17.70 -2.83
CA TRP A 240 -16.92 -17.95 -2.21
C TRP A 240 -17.10 -17.98 -0.70
N VAL A 241 -16.50 -18.97 -0.05
CA VAL A 241 -16.44 -19.05 1.40
C VAL A 241 -15.03 -18.72 1.84
N GLN A 242 -14.90 -17.70 2.67
CA GLN A 242 -13.63 -17.28 3.24
C GLN A 242 -13.66 -17.47 4.76
N LYS A 243 -12.69 -18.22 5.28
CA LYS A 243 -12.46 -18.34 6.72
C LYS A 243 -11.86 -17.03 7.26
N GLN A 244 -12.50 -16.48 8.28
CA GLN A 244 -12.07 -15.31 9.04
C GLN A 244 -11.89 -15.67 10.51
N LEU A 245 -10.88 -15.07 11.14
CA LEU A 245 -10.64 -15.13 12.58
C LEU A 245 -10.81 -13.72 13.14
N MET A 246 -11.46 -13.60 14.30
CA MET A 246 -11.68 -12.34 14.99
C MET A 246 -11.40 -12.51 16.48
N MET A 247 -10.83 -11.48 17.10
CA MET A 247 -10.58 -11.42 18.54
C MET A 247 -11.88 -11.02 19.26
N LEU A 248 -12.26 -11.76 20.30
CA LEU A 248 -13.45 -11.50 21.11
C LEU A 248 -13.08 -10.59 22.28
N ASP A 249 -13.83 -9.50 22.43
CA ASP A 249 -13.73 -8.62 23.59
C ASP A 249 -14.61 -9.16 24.72
N GLU A 250 -14.00 -9.53 25.86
CA GLU A 250 -14.71 -9.99 27.06
C GLU A 250 -15.38 -8.85 27.83
N SER A 251 -15.11 -7.57 27.50
CA SER A 251 -15.63 -6.43 28.25
C SER A 251 -17.09 -6.03 27.90
N SER A 252 -17.73 -6.72 26.94
CA SER A 252 -19.15 -6.50 26.61
C SER A 252 -20.05 -7.51 27.30
N ASN A 253 -20.32 -7.28 28.59
CA ASN A 253 -21.24 -8.06 29.42
C ASN A 253 -22.74 -7.86 29.09
N ASN A 254 -23.05 -7.32 27.91
CA ASN A 254 -24.41 -7.30 27.36
C ASN A 254 -24.44 -8.29 26.19
N GLY A 255 -25.47 -9.15 26.13
CA GLY A 255 -25.70 -10.21 25.14
C GLY A 255 -25.80 -9.80 23.66
N HIS A 256 -25.22 -8.67 23.28
CA HIS A 256 -24.89 -8.28 21.92
C HIS A 256 -23.38 -8.29 21.77
N THR A 257 -22.85 -9.37 21.22
CA THR A 257 -21.46 -9.45 20.78
C THR A 257 -21.24 -8.34 19.76
N ARG A 258 -20.63 -7.22 20.18
CA ARG A 258 -20.26 -6.16 19.23
C ARG A 258 -19.26 -6.78 18.26
N PHE A 259 -19.70 -6.99 17.03
CA PHE A 259 -18.85 -7.36 15.91
C PHE A 259 -17.76 -6.28 15.76
N THR A 260 -16.55 -6.52 16.25
CA THR A 260 -15.38 -5.64 16.06
C THR A 260 -14.90 -5.79 14.62
N SER A 261 -15.67 -5.17 13.73
CA SER A 261 -15.68 -5.41 12.30
C SER A 261 -14.40 -4.96 11.58
N PHE A 262 -13.42 -5.86 11.46
CA PHE A 262 -12.18 -5.65 10.71
C PHE A 262 -12.31 -5.58 9.18
N ALA A 263 -13.48 -5.92 8.64
CA ALA A 263 -13.80 -5.76 7.24
C ALA A 263 -14.77 -4.59 7.13
N SER A 264 -14.47 -3.61 6.27
CA SER A 264 -15.44 -2.61 5.83
C SER A 264 -16.74 -3.31 5.40
N PHE A 265 -17.77 -3.30 6.25
CA PHE A 265 -19.08 -3.90 5.99
C PHE A 265 -19.79 -3.12 4.89
N GLN A 266 -19.49 -3.43 3.63
CA GLN A 266 -20.03 -2.69 2.49
C GLN A 266 -20.35 -3.56 1.25
N SER A 267 -20.50 -4.88 1.42
CA SER A 267 -21.08 -5.75 0.39
C SER A 267 -22.41 -6.32 0.85
N TRP A 268 -23.50 -5.96 0.17
CA TRP A 268 -24.90 -6.42 0.35
C TRP A 268 -25.11 -7.91 0.00
N HIS A 269 -24.02 -8.67 -0.07
CA HIS A 269 -23.90 -9.96 -0.75
C HIS A 269 -23.06 -10.93 0.10
N CYS A 270 -23.13 -10.78 1.41
CA CYS A 270 -22.27 -11.50 2.33
C CYS A 270 -23.06 -11.97 3.55
N VAL A 271 -22.98 -13.26 3.86
CA VAL A 271 -23.49 -13.87 5.09
C VAL A 271 -22.31 -14.31 5.93
N PHE A 272 -22.32 -14.00 7.22
CA PHE A 272 -21.34 -14.50 8.17
C PHE A 272 -21.95 -15.65 8.94
N VAL A 273 -21.35 -16.84 8.81
CA VAL A 273 -21.76 -18.03 9.54
C VAL A 273 -20.77 -18.23 10.68
N ASN A 274 -21.25 -17.99 11.91
CA ASN A 274 -20.51 -18.35 13.12
C ASN A 274 -20.30 -19.88 13.12
N GLN A 275 -19.05 -20.33 13.31
CA GLN A 275 -18.74 -21.76 13.38
C GLN A 275 -18.74 -22.30 14.81
N GLU A 276 -19.05 -21.46 15.81
CA GLU A 276 -19.02 -21.76 17.25
C GLU A 276 -17.67 -22.29 17.79
N ARG A 277 -16.63 -22.24 16.95
CA ARG A 277 -15.26 -22.58 17.32
C ARG A 277 -14.59 -21.37 17.95
N CYS A 278 -14.27 -21.49 19.23
CA CYS A 278 -13.48 -20.53 19.97
C CYS A 278 -12.11 -21.14 20.31
N LYS A 279 -11.04 -20.36 20.18
CA LYS A 279 -9.67 -20.74 20.49
C LYS A 279 -9.11 -19.74 21.51
N LEU A 280 -8.76 -20.21 22.70
CA LEU A 280 -8.01 -19.42 23.68
C LEU A 280 -6.52 -19.48 23.33
N VAL A 281 -5.90 -18.32 23.13
CA VAL A 281 -4.46 -18.17 22.89
C VAL A 281 -3.83 -17.48 24.09
N LYS A 282 -2.97 -18.19 24.82
CA LYS A 282 -2.25 -17.64 25.98
C LYS A 282 -1.20 -16.63 25.54
N LYS A 283 -1.05 -15.53 26.29
CA LYS A 283 -0.02 -14.49 26.09
C LYS A 283 1.39 -15.06 26.00
N LYS A 284 1.73 -16.05 26.83
CA LYS A 284 3.05 -16.71 26.83
C LYS A 284 3.36 -17.37 25.48
N VAL A 285 2.41 -18.10 24.90
CA VAL A 285 2.57 -18.77 23.60
C VAL A 285 2.69 -17.73 22.49
N LEU A 286 1.77 -16.76 22.48
CA LEU A 286 1.76 -15.67 21.52
C LEU A 286 3.08 -14.88 21.50
N PHE A 287 3.55 -14.48 22.68
CA PHE A 287 4.78 -13.71 22.81
C PHE A 287 6.03 -14.55 22.47
N SER A 288 6.00 -15.86 22.77
CA SER A 288 7.04 -16.79 22.33
C SER A 288 7.10 -16.85 20.79
N ASP A 289 5.98 -17.05 20.11
CA ASP A 289 5.93 -17.11 18.64
C ASP A 289 6.40 -15.80 17.99
N LEU A 290 6.02 -14.65 18.58
CA LEU A 290 6.49 -13.34 18.14
C LEU A 290 7.99 -13.13 18.38
N THR A 291 8.51 -13.59 19.52
CA THR A 291 9.93 -13.51 19.85
C THR A 291 10.75 -14.36 18.87
N GLU A 292 10.31 -15.59 18.61
CA GLU A 292 10.93 -16.49 17.64
C GLU A 292 10.89 -15.90 16.23
N HIS A 293 9.78 -15.26 15.85
CA HIS A 293 9.67 -14.61 14.54
C HIS A 293 10.58 -13.39 14.40
N VAL A 294 10.71 -12.56 15.44
CA VAL A 294 11.45 -11.30 15.38
C VAL A 294 12.95 -11.53 15.57
N LYS A 295 13.37 -12.24 16.62
CA LYS A 295 14.80 -12.43 16.96
C LYS A 295 15.48 -13.52 16.16
N HIS A 296 14.71 -14.52 15.76
CA HIS A 296 15.29 -15.73 15.20
C HIS A 296 14.79 -16.01 13.80
N ASN A 297 14.57 -14.96 13.02
CA ASN A 297 14.13 -15.10 11.64
C ASN A 297 15.23 -15.71 10.76
N VAL A 298 15.11 -16.99 10.45
CA VAL A 298 16.04 -17.70 9.55
C VAL A 298 15.61 -17.51 8.09
N LEU A 299 16.54 -17.04 7.29
CA LEU A 299 16.40 -16.81 5.86
C LEU A 299 17.31 -17.76 5.07
N GLN A 300 16.75 -18.42 4.06
CA GLN A 300 17.52 -19.19 3.10
C GLN A 300 17.78 -18.35 1.85
N PHE A 301 19.05 -18.21 1.48
CA PHE A 301 19.49 -17.53 0.28
C PHE A 301 20.66 -18.27 -0.36
N ASP A 302 20.54 -18.59 -1.65
CA ASP A 302 21.56 -19.30 -2.43
C ASP A 302 22.09 -20.59 -1.74
N GLY A 303 21.15 -21.43 -1.27
CA GLY A 303 21.47 -22.68 -0.56
C GLY A 303 21.99 -22.51 0.87
N LYS A 304 22.33 -21.30 1.30
CA LYS A 304 22.87 -20.98 2.63
C LYS A 304 21.81 -20.40 3.56
N PHE A 305 22.04 -20.49 4.86
CA PHE A 305 21.16 -19.94 5.89
C PHE A 305 21.78 -18.71 6.56
N TYR A 306 20.91 -17.74 6.85
CA TYR A 306 21.27 -16.50 7.49
C TYR A 306 20.25 -16.15 8.57
N LEU A 307 20.72 -15.59 9.68
CA LEU A 307 19.92 -14.99 10.73
C LEU A 307 19.79 -13.49 10.49
N GLN A 308 18.60 -12.94 10.68
CA GLN A 308 18.40 -11.49 10.69
C GLN A 308 18.63 -10.92 12.09
N ASP A 309 19.73 -10.21 12.31
CA ASP A 309 20.13 -9.72 13.65
C ASP A 309 19.49 -8.38 14.02
N VAL A 310 19.16 -7.56 13.01
CA VAL A 310 18.49 -6.26 13.18
C VAL A 310 17.34 -6.15 12.19
N GLY A 311 16.29 -5.45 12.60
CA GLY A 311 15.09 -5.24 11.81
C GLY A 311 14.14 -6.43 11.82
N ILE A 312 13.13 -6.36 10.96
CA ILE A 312 12.09 -7.38 10.78
C ILE A 312 11.93 -7.72 9.29
N PRO A 313 11.49 -8.93 8.92
CA PRO A 313 11.47 -9.35 7.52
C PRO A 313 10.43 -8.62 6.68
N GLN A 314 10.84 -8.13 5.50
CA GLN A 314 9.90 -7.60 4.52
C GLN A 314 9.10 -8.75 3.87
N GLY A 315 7.77 -8.58 3.77
CA GLY A 315 6.85 -9.59 3.22
C GLY A 315 6.08 -10.42 4.26
N GLY A 316 6.33 -10.19 5.56
CA GLY A 316 5.57 -10.80 6.64
C GLY A 316 4.21 -10.15 6.86
N VAL A 317 3.21 -10.94 7.25
CA VAL A 317 1.85 -10.43 7.55
C VAL A 317 1.83 -9.47 8.75
N LEU A 318 2.75 -9.68 9.70
CA LEU A 318 2.90 -8.86 10.89
C LEU A 318 3.81 -7.64 10.70
N SER A 319 4.74 -7.67 9.75
CA SER A 319 5.84 -6.72 9.70
C SER A 319 5.38 -5.27 9.65
N SER A 320 4.37 -4.97 8.82
CA SER A 320 3.82 -3.61 8.71
C SER A 320 3.16 -3.13 10.00
N LEU A 321 2.50 -4.03 10.73
CA LEU A 321 1.83 -3.71 11.99
C LEU A 321 2.85 -3.46 13.10
N LEU A 322 3.85 -4.33 13.22
CA LEU A 322 4.96 -4.20 14.17
C LEU A 322 5.76 -2.91 13.91
N CYS A 323 6.07 -2.63 12.65
CA CYS A 323 6.71 -1.38 12.22
C CYS A 323 5.88 -0.16 12.64
N SER A 324 4.57 -0.20 12.43
CA SER A 324 3.67 0.90 12.82
C SER A 324 3.60 1.12 14.33
N MET A 325 3.63 0.04 15.12
CA MET A 325 3.68 0.11 16.59
C MET A 325 5.01 0.70 17.07
N TYR A 326 6.12 0.29 16.47
CA TYR A 326 7.45 0.77 16.83
C TYR A 326 7.58 2.28 16.65
N TYR A 327 7.22 2.79 15.47
CA TYR A 327 7.24 4.22 15.20
C TYR A 327 6.10 4.96 15.93
N GLY A 328 4.97 4.30 16.23
CA GLY A 328 3.94 4.85 17.11
C GLY A 328 4.44 5.09 18.53
N HIS A 329 5.30 4.20 19.05
CA HIS A 329 5.96 4.37 20.33
C HIS A 329 6.97 5.52 20.29
N LEU A 330 7.78 5.64 19.22
CA LEU A 330 8.68 6.77 19.00
C LEU A 330 7.92 8.10 19.02
N GLU A 331 6.80 8.16 18.29
CA GLU A 331 5.96 9.35 18.21
C GLU A 331 5.50 9.78 19.61
N LYS A 332 4.94 8.84 20.37
CA LYS A 332 4.39 9.10 21.70
C LYS A 332 5.44 9.49 22.74
N ARG A 333 6.62 8.87 22.71
CA ARG A 333 7.64 9.06 23.76
C ARG A 333 8.62 10.17 23.46
N VAL A 334 8.83 10.50 22.19
CA VAL A 334 9.89 11.44 21.79
C VAL A 334 9.34 12.59 20.96
N ILE A 335 8.54 12.31 19.93
CA ILE A 335 8.10 13.36 18.99
C ILE A 335 7.06 14.28 19.62
N PHE A 336 5.97 13.76 20.19
CA PHE A 336 4.94 14.62 20.79
C PHE A 336 5.48 15.47 21.96
N PRO A 337 6.24 14.91 22.92
CA PRO A 337 6.82 15.74 23.98
C PRO A 337 7.80 16.81 23.46
N PHE A 338 8.51 16.54 22.35
CA PHE A 338 9.35 17.54 21.70
C PHE A 338 8.51 18.67 21.08
N LEU A 339 7.42 18.32 20.38
CA LEU A 339 6.53 19.29 19.74
C LEU A 339 5.78 20.15 20.77
N GLU A 340 5.38 19.59 21.91
CA GLU A 340 4.72 20.31 23.01
C GLU A 340 5.66 21.36 23.62
N LYS A 341 6.91 21.01 23.94
CA LYS A 341 7.91 21.96 24.46
C LYS A 341 8.19 23.13 23.52
N THR A 342 8.17 22.90 22.21
CA THR A 342 8.37 23.97 21.23
C THR A 342 7.21 24.97 21.18
N ILE A 343 6.01 24.58 21.59
CA ILE A 343 4.85 25.47 21.71
C ILE A 343 5.01 26.34 22.96
N GLU A 344 5.34 25.73 24.10
CA GLU A 344 5.50 26.42 25.40
C GLU A 344 6.61 27.48 25.36
N SER A 345 7.74 27.18 24.71
CA SER A 345 8.85 28.13 24.55
C SER A 345 8.55 29.28 23.55
N GLY A 346 7.43 29.21 22.84
CA GLY A 346 7.00 30.22 21.86
C GLY A 346 6.02 31.26 22.39
N CYS A 347 5.26 30.94 23.45
CA CYS A 347 4.39 31.90 24.12
C CYS A 347 5.20 32.72 25.13
N CYS A 348 5.69 33.88 24.71
CA CYS A 348 6.10 34.90 25.69
C CYS A 348 4.86 35.31 26.50
N LYS A 349 5.06 35.44 27.81
CA LYS A 349 4.06 35.81 28.82
C LYS A 349 3.37 37.12 28.43
N GLU A 350 2.10 37.04 28.05
CA GLU A 350 1.17 38.17 28.24
C GLU A 350 0.32 37.85 29.47
N ASN A 351 0.27 38.81 30.38
CA ASN A 351 -0.25 38.68 31.73
C ASN A 351 -1.78 38.57 31.79
N ASN A 352 -2.24 37.85 32.82
CA ASN A 352 -3.54 37.85 33.49
C ASN A 352 -4.76 37.39 32.63
N ASP A 353 -5.73 36.63 33.13
CA ASP A 353 -6.24 36.49 34.49
C ASP A 353 -6.95 35.13 34.66
N GLY A 354 -7.17 34.71 35.90
CA GLY A 354 -7.68 33.38 36.22
C GLY A 354 -9.10 33.07 35.69
N GLN A 355 -9.28 31.88 35.10
CA GLN A 355 -10.58 31.19 35.13
C GLN A 355 -10.48 29.68 34.85
N THR A 356 -10.76 28.93 35.90
CA THR A 356 -11.57 27.70 36.00
C THR A 356 -11.29 26.52 35.07
N ASN A 357 -10.89 25.41 35.70
CA ASN A 357 -10.85 24.06 35.16
C ASN A 357 -12.21 23.62 34.58
N CYS A 358 -12.27 23.43 33.26
CA CYS A 358 -13.27 22.61 32.58
C CYS A 358 -12.55 21.66 31.61
N PRO A 359 -12.67 20.32 31.75
CA PRO A 359 -11.92 19.36 30.94
C PRO A 359 -12.68 18.91 29.68
N ASP A 360 -13.40 19.79 28.99
CA ASP A 360 -14.17 19.44 27.78
C ASP A 360 -14.34 20.61 26.78
N LYS A 361 -13.22 21.23 26.37
CA LYS A 361 -13.16 21.99 25.12
C LYS A 361 -12.07 21.37 24.26
N VAL A 362 -12.47 20.84 23.11
CA VAL A 362 -11.60 20.30 22.05
C VAL A 362 -10.57 21.36 21.67
N SER A 363 -9.41 21.32 22.34
CA SER A 363 -8.26 22.17 22.04
C SER A 363 -7.78 21.80 20.65
N SER A 364 -8.22 22.57 19.64
CA SER A 364 -7.86 22.30 18.25
C SER A 364 -6.36 22.55 18.11
N SER A 365 -5.63 21.46 17.91
CA SER A 365 -4.17 21.41 17.96
C SER A 365 -3.55 22.34 16.92
N SER A 366 -2.48 23.04 17.29
CA SER A 366 -1.72 23.95 16.41
C SER A 366 -0.97 23.24 15.28
N TYR A 367 -0.90 21.90 15.35
CA TYR A 367 -0.22 21.03 14.41
C TYR A 367 -0.95 19.69 14.21
N MET A 368 -0.52 18.95 13.19
CA MET A 368 -0.92 17.59 12.87
C MET A 368 0.29 16.77 12.43
N LEU A 369 0.38 15.53 12.91
CA LEU A 369 1.31 14.52 12.43
C LEU A 369 0.56 13.32 11.88
N MET A 370 0.92 12.86 10.70
CA MET A 370 0.42 11.63 10.07
C MET A 370 1.60 10.80 9.56
N ARG A 371 1.46 9.48 9.65
CA ARG A 371 2.48 8.56 9.13
C ARG A 371 1.85 7.41 8.34
N PHE A 372 2.26 7.27 7.08
CA PHE A 372 1.90 6.14 6.25
C PHE A 372 3.06 5.14 6.26
N LEU A 373 3.02 4.17 7.17
CA LEU A 373 4.13 3.26 7.49
C LEU A 373 5.42 4.00 7.85
N ASP A 374 6.27 4.29 6.87
CA ASP A 374 7.58 4.93 6.94
C ASP A 374 7.60 6.36 6.39
N ASP A 375 6.50 6.83 5.79
CA ASP A 375 6.38 8.16 5.18
C ASP A 375 5.63 9.13 6.10
N PHE A 376 6.33 10.10 6.69
CA PHE A 376 5.76 11.11 7.58
C PHE A 376 5.25 12.32 6.82
N LEU A 377 4.15 12.90 7.30
CA LEU A 377 3.63 14.21 6.95
C LEU A 377 3.34 14.97 8.25
N PHE A 378 3.98 16.11 8.42
CA PHE A 378 3.75 17.04 9.51
C PHE A 378 3.21 18.36 8.95
N ILE A 379 2.22 18.93 9.62
CA ILE A 379 1.59 20.20 9.23
C ILE A 379 1.49 21.06 10.51
N SER A 380 2.00 22.28 10.49
CA SER A 380 1.93 23.22 11.61
C SER A 380 1.51 24.61 11.17
N THR A 381 0.92 25.36 12.09
CA THR A 381 0.62 26.79 11.93
C THR A 381 1.79 27.70 12.33
N SER A 382 2.88 27.13 12.87
CA SER A 382 4.06 27.86 13.33
C SER A 382 5.29 27.44 12.55
N LYS A 383 5.91 28.41 11.84
CA LYS A 383 7.15 28.20 11.10
C LYS A 383 8.25 27.68 12.02
N ARG A 384 8.43 28.33 13.18
CA ARG A 384 9.43 27.97 14.19
C ARG A 384 9.28 26.53 14.67
N GLN A 385 8.03 26.06 14.88
CA GLN A 385 7.78 24.67 15.26
C GLN A 385 8.17 23.71 14.12
N ALA A 386 7.81 24.05 12.88
CA ALA A 386 8.17 23.26 11.72
C ALA A 386 9.70 23.20 11.51
N ASP A 387 10.41 24.33 11.52
CA ASP A 387 11.87 24.40 11.41
C ASP A 387 12.58 23.56 12.50
N SER A 388 12.11 23.68 13.74
CA SER A 388 12.65 22.90 14.87
C SER A 388 12.41 21.41 14.68
N PHE A 389 11.23 21.01 14.22
CA PHE A 389 10.92 19.61 13.93
C PHE A 389 11.69 19.07 12.72
N PHE A 390 11.89 19.88 11.67
CA PHE A 390 12.72 19.53 10.53
C PHE A 390 14.16 19.22 10.97
N SER A 391 14.75 20.12 11.77
CA SER A 391 16.08 19.95 12.36
C SER A 391 16.15 18.68 13.22
N ARG A 392 15.09 18.39 13.99
CA ARG A 392 14.98 17.18 14.81
C ARG A 392 14.95 15.92 13.95
N LEU A 393 14.25 15.93 12.83
CA LEU A 393 14.16 14.82 11.87
C LEU A 393 15.51 14.56 11.19
N GLN A 394 16.23 15.61 10.79
CA GLN A 394 17.58 15.48 10.19
C GLN A 394 18.58 14.82 11.14
N ARG A 395 18.55 15.18 12.43
CA ARG A 395 19.42 14.55 13.45
C ARG A 395 19.08 13.07 13.70
N GLY A 396 17.86 12.63 13.36
CA GLY A 396 17.37 11.27 13.60
C GLY A 396 17.19 10.91 15.08
N PHE A 397 16.60 9.75 15.34
CA PHE A 397 16.27 9.26 16.67
C PHE A 397 17.13 8.03 17.01
N ARG A 398 18.33 8.28 17.54
CA ARG A 398 19.32 7.23 17.86
C ARG A 398 18.75 6.10 18.72
N GLY A 399 17.98 6.42 19.76
CA GLY A 399 17.35 5.41 20.64
C GLY A 399 16.31 4.51 19.97
N TYR A 400 15.93 4.82 18.73
CA TYR A 400 15.02 4.01 17.91
C TYR A 400 15.67 3.56 16.60
N ASN A 401 16.97 3.79 16.38
CA ASN A 401 17.64 3.56 15.10
C ASN A 401 16.87 4.15 13.89
N CYS A 402 16.18 5.27 14.11
CA CYS A 402 15.29 5.86 13.11
C CYS A 402 15.98 7.10 12.50
N TYR A 403 16.37 7.00 11.24
CA TYR A 403 16.97 8.08 10.48
C TYR A 403 16.15 8.33 9.23
N MET A 404 16.13 9.57 8.77
CA MET A 404 15.36 9.96 7.59
C MET A 404 16.23 9.91 6.33
N ASN A 405 15.62 9.64 5.20
CA ASN A 405 16.29 9.63 3.91
C ASN A 405 16.43 11.06 3.38
N GLU A 406 17.65 11.58 3.41
CA GLU A 406 18.01 12.93 2.96
C GLU A 406 17.51 13.26 1.55
N LYS A 407 17.60 12.30 0.61
CA LYS A 407 17.14 12.48 -0.77
C LYS A 407 15.63 12.60 -0.91
N LYS A 408 14.86 12.31 0.13
CA LYS A 408 13.40 12.28 0.14
C LYS A 408 12.81 13.18 1.23
N PHE A 409 13.48 14.25 1.60
CA PHE A 409 12.86 15.32 2.38
C PHE A 409 12.08 16.28 1.47
N GLY A 410 11.05 16.89 2.05
CA GLY A 410 10.30 17.98 1.44
C GLY A 410 9.76 18.93 2.49
N ALA A 411 9.77 20.22 2.18
CA ALA A 411 9.16 21.28 2.98
C ALA A 411 8.59 22.36 2.04
N ASN A 412 7.62 23.13 2.48
CA ASN A 412 7.04 24.25 1.72
C ASN A 412 7.50 25.64 2.23
N PHE A 413 8.60 25.70 2.98
CA PHE A 413 9.15 26.93 3.54
C PHE A 413 10.68 26.89 3.51
N ASP A 414 11.30 28.08 3.57
CA ASP A 414 12.75 28.21 3.64
C ASP A 414 13.26 27.67 4.98
N VAL A 415 14.04 26.59 4.88
CA VAL A 415 14.71 25.96 6.01
C VAL A 415 16.12 26.53 6.10
N GLU A 416 16.42 27.24 7.19
CA GLU A 416 17.68 27.99 7.38
C GLU A 416 18.96 27.13 7.26
N GLN A 417 18.87 25.81 7.42
CA GLN A 417 20.03 24.89 7.45
C GLN A 417 20.32 24.17 6.13
N ILE A 418 19.58 24.46 5.05
CA ILE A 418 19.77 23.79 3.76
C ILE A 418 20.64 24.65 2.84
N SER A 419 21.94 24.69 3.12
CA SER A 419 22.94 25.14 2.15
C SER A 419 23.36 23.93 1.29
N GLY A 420 22.53 23.56 0.30
CA GLY A 420 22.98 22.68 -0.80
C GLY A 420 22.23 21.36 -1.05
N SER A 421 21.19 20.98 -0.29
CA SER A 421 20.36 19.80 -0.61
C SER A 421 19.00 20.21 -1.18
N SER A 422 18.74 19.96 -2.46
CA SER A 422 17.44 20.24 -3.09
C SER A 422 16.30 19.50 -2.37
N LEU A 423 15.22 20.20 -2.02
CA LEU A 423 13.99 19.61 -1.49
C LEU A 423 13.28 18.81 -2.59
N ASN A 424 13.72 17.56 -2.80
CA ASN A 424 13.34 16.73 -3.94
C ASN A 424 11.86 16.34 -3.99
N ARG A 425 11.07 16.58 -2.93
CA ARG A 425 9.64 16.26 -2.88
C ARG A 425 8.72 17.41 -3.29
N VAL A 426 9.24 18.61 -3.53
CA VAL A 426 8.46 19.72 -4.06
C VAL A 426 8.32 19.54 -5.57
N TYR A 427 7.08 19.58 -6.05
CA TYR A 427 6.74 19.60 -7.47
C TYR A 427 6.22 20.98 -7.81
N VAL A 428 6.81 21.65 -8.80
CA VAL A 428 6.37 22.95 -9.29
C VAL A 428 5.60 22.73 -10.59
N GLY A 429 4.42 23.34 -10.71
CA GLY A 429 3.62 23.33 -11.93
C GLY A 429 4.33 24.04 -13.07
N GLU A 430 3.84 23.83 -14.30
CA GLU A 430 4.38 24.49 -15.50
C GLU A 430 4.24 26.02 -15.44
N ASP A 431 3.31 26.52 -14.63
CA ASP A 431 3.11 27.95 -14.39
C ASP A 431 4.21 28.58 -13.52
N GLY A 432 5.10 27.78 -12.93
CA GLY A 432 6.20 28.24 -12.07
C GLY A 432 5.76 28.80 -10.71
N ALA A 433 4.48 29.15 -10.57
CA ALA A 433 3.88 29.75 -9.38
C ALA A 433 3.24 28.71 -8.45
N THR A 434 2.63 27.66 -9.00
CA THR A 434 1.96 26.64 -8.18
C THR A 434 2.95 25.57 -7.75
N SER A 435 3.06 25.33 -6.44
CA SER A 435 3.90 24.25 -5.90
C SER A 435 3.09 23.26 -5.07
N PHE A 436 3.53 22.01 -5.10
CA PHE A 436 2.91 20.88 -4.42
C PHE A 436 3.93 20.09 -3.64
N LEU A 437 3.56 19.65 -2.45
CA LEU A 437 4.33 18.69 -1.67
C LEU A 437 3.82 17.27 -1.94
N ARG A 438 4.74 16.36 -2.26
CA ARG A 438 4.41 14.95 -2.54
C ARG A 438 4.45 14.11 -1.27
N TRP A 439 3.35 13.41 -0.99
CA TRP A 439 3.27 12.47 0.13
C TRP A 439 2.36 11.29 -0.18
N SER A 440 2.92 10.07 -0.12
CA SER A 440 2.16 8.81 -0.24
C SER A 440 1.12 8.73 -1.38
N GLY A 441 1.44 9.31 -2.55
CA GLY A 441 0.56 9.31 -3.74
C GLY A 441 -0.47 10.45 -3.81
N LEU A 442 -0.30 11.46 -2.96
CA LEU A 442 -1.04 12.73 -2.94
C LEU A 442 -0.09 13.88 -3.32
N LEU A 443 -0.65 14.88 -4.00
CA LEU A 443 -0.07 16.21 -4.20
C LEU A 443 -0.86 17.18 -3.32
N ILE A 444 -0.18 17.80 -2.37
CA ILE A 444 -0.79 18.79 -1.46
C ILE A 444 -0.31 20.17 -1.90
N ASN A 445 -1.23 21.04 -2.30
CA ASN A 445 -0.87 22.40 -2.72
C ASN A 445 -0.25 23.15 -1.54
N CYS A 446 0.95 23.71 -1.75
CA CYS A 446 1.74 24.37 -0.71
C CYS A 446 1.08 25.64 -0.15
N SER A 447 0.17 26.25 -0.90
CA SER A 447 -0.51 27.50 -0.54
C SER A 447 -1.97 27.26 -0.14
N THR A 448 -2.71 26.46 -0.91
CA THR A 448 -4.16 26.27 -0.72
C THR A 448 -4.53 25.05 0.12
N MET A 449 -3.60 24.12 0.35
CA MET A 449 -3.83 22.79 0.96
C MET A 449 -4.80 21.88 0.19
N GLU A 450 -5.18 22.26 -1.03
CA GLU A 450 -5.99 21.42 -1.90
C GLU A 450 -5.23 20.17 -2.33
N ILE A 451 -5.97 19.10 -2.58
CA ILE A 451 -5.40 17.76 -2.71
C ILE A 451 -5.67 17.22 -4.10
N GLN A 452 -4.60 16.89 -4.80
CA GLN A 452 -4.64 16.21 -6.09
C GLN A 452 -4.00 14.82 -5.99
N ALA A 453 -4.34 13.96 -6.96
CA ALA A 453 -3.73 12.65 -7.06
C ALA A 453 -2.34 12.74 -7.69
N ASP A 454 -1.34 12.09 -7.07
CA ASP A 454 -0.02 11.99 -7.68
C ASP A 454 0.02 10.85 -8.72
N TYR A 455 0.33 11.23 -9.97
CA TYR A 455 0.49 10.33 -11.13
C TYR A 455 1.96 10.11 -11.54
N THR A 456 2.94 10.71 -10.86
CA THR A 456 4.38 10.60 -11.16
C THR A 456 4.86 9.16 -11.23
N LYS A 457 4.24 8.26 -10.46
CA LYS A 457 4.54 6.82 -10.50
C LYS A 457 4.33 6.17 -11.88
N TYR A 458 3.62 6.81 -12.80
CA TYR A 458 3.40 6.34 -14.17
C TYR A 458 4.44 6.88 -15.16
N LEU A 459 5.31 7.79 -14.74
CA LEU A 459 6.41 8.30 -15.54
C LEU A 459 7.55 7.26 -15.64
N GLY A 460 8.40 7.42 -16.65
CA GLY A 460 9.56 6.56 -16.91
C GLY A 460 9.27 5.27 -17.67
N ASN A 461 8.15 4.59 -17.39
CA ASN A 461 7.77 3.34 -18.05
C ASN A 461 6.49 3.48 -18.89
N HIS A 462 6.35 2.65 -19.92
CA HIS A 462 5.12 2.58 -20.72
C HIS A 462 3.96 2.09 -19.84
N LEU A 463 2.78 2.71 -19.96
CA LEU A 463 1.62 2.46 -19.09
C LEU A 463 1.13 1.00 -19.12
N SER A 464 1.36 0.28 -20.23
CA SER A 464 1.07 -1.16 -20.34
C SER A 464 1.77 -2.01 -19.27
N SER A 465 2.94 -1.58 -18.78
CA SER A 465 3.65 -2.22 -17.64
C SER A 465 2.83 -2.26 -16.35
N THR A 466 1.73 -1.50 -16.28
CA THR A 466 0.83 -1.43 -15.12
C THR A 466 -0.41 -2.32 -15.26
N LEU A 467 -0.55 -3.00 -16.40
CA LEU A 467 -1.77 -3.70 -16.76
C LEU A 467 -1.56 -5.21 -16.78
N THR A 468 -2.60 -5.93 -16.38
CA THR A 468 -2.73 -7.36 -16.65
C THR A 468 -3.95 -7.56 -17.53
N VAL A 469 -3.71 -7.93 -18.78
CA VAL A 469 -4.74 -8.18 -19.80
C VAL A 469 -5.12 -9.66 -19.73
N ARG A 470 -6.41 -9.92 -19.51
CA ARG A 470 -6.95 -11.29 -19.55
C ARG A 470 -7.56 -11.53 -20.92
N TRP A 471 -7.00 -12.52 -21.60
CA TRP A 471 -7.38 -12.94 -22.95
C TRP A 471 -8.39 -14.09 -22.95
N GLN A 472 -8.31 -14.96 -21.93
CA GLN A 472 -9.16 -16.13 -21.80
C GLN A 472 -10.55 -15.79 -21.27
N GLY A 473 -11.55 -16.57 -21.67
CA GLY A 473 -12.94 -16.44 -21.21
C GLY A 473 -13.72 -15.37 -21.98
N LYS A 474 -14.29 -14.38 -21.25
CA LYS A 474 -15.17 -13.33 -21.82
C LYS A 474 -14.47 -11.96 -21.78
N PRO A 475 -13.55 -11.66 -22.72
CA PRO A 475 -12.66 -10.49 -22.63
C PRO A 475 -13.40 -9.15 -22.63
N GLY A 476 -14.55 -9.04 -23.30
CA GLY A 476 -15.38 -7.82 -23.26
C GLY A 476 -15.96 -7.53 -21.86
N ILE A 477 -16.43 -8.57 -21.16
CA ILE A 477 -16.93 -8.43 -19.77
C ILE A 477 -15.77 -8.07 -18.85
N THR A 478 -14.61 -8.71 -19.01
CA THR A 478 -13.44 -8.40 -18.21
C THR A 478 -12.94 -6.98 -18.46
N LEU A 479 -12.98 -6.49 -19.70
CA LEU A 479 -12.66 -5.09 -20.01
C LEU A 479 -13.61 -4.14 -19.29
N LYS A 480 -14.93 -4.38 -19.34
CA LYS A 480 -15.92 -3.57 -18.59
C LYS A 480 -15.60 -3.51 -17.10
N GLU A 481 -15.29 -4.65 -16.49
CA GLU A 481 -14.91 -4.75 -15.07
C GLU A 481 -13.58 -4.03 -14.79
N LYS A 482 -12.60 -4.14 -15.70
CA LYS A 482 -11.30 -3.48 -15.60
C LYS A 482 -11.41 -1.96 -15.63
N LEU A 483 -12.28 -1.38 -16.45
CA LEU A 483 -12.51 0.07 -16.45
C LEU A 483 -12.96 0.56 -15.07
N CYS A 484 -13.91 -0.13 -14.43
CA CYS A 484 -14.32 0.20 -13.07
C CYS A 484 -13.17 0.05 -12.06
N LEU A 485 -12.35 -1.00 -12.19
CA LEU A 485 -11.19 -1.22 -11.33
C LEU A 485 -10.08 -0.18 -11.53
N PHE A 486 -9.93 0.41 -12.71
CA PHE A 486 -8.96 1.47 -12.97
C PHE A 486 -9.34 2.79 -12.30
N LEU A 487 -10.64 3.06 -12.18
CA LEU A 487 -11.20 4.28 -11.57
C LEU A 487 -11.19 4.22 -10.04
N ARG A 488 -11.50 3.06 -9.46
CA ARG A 488 -11.69 2.86 -8.01
C ARG A 488 -10.58 3.41 -7.09
N PRO A 489 -9.27 3.30 -7.38
CA PRO A 489 -8.20 3.70 -6.46
C PRO A 489 -8.13 5.21 -6.16
N LYS A 490 -8.81 6.05 -6.93
CA LYS A 490 -8.83 7.51 -6.73
C LYS A 490 -10.22 8.05 -6.35
N CYS A 491 -11.18 7.15 -6.09
CA CYS A 491 -12.50 7.51 -5.60
C CYS A 491 -12.49 7.67 -4.07
N TYR A 492 -11.65 8.52 -3.48
CA TYR A 492 -11.63 8.74 -2.02
C TYR A 492 -12.20 10.13 -1.70
N PRO A 493 -12.94 10.31 -0.59
CA PRO A 493 -13.54 11.60 -0.21
C PRO A 493 -12.57 12.79 -0.24
N ILE A 494 -11.31 12.55 0.14
CA ILE A 494 -10.23 13.55 0.17
C ILE A 494 -10.04 14.34 -1.13
N PHE A 495 -10.41 13.79 -2.29
CA PHE A 495 -10.27 14.44 -3.60
C PHE A 495 -11.51 15.22 -4.04
N PHE A 496 -12.66 15.00 -3.40
CA PHE A 496 -13.96 15.50 -3.86
C PHE A 496 -14.75 16.28 -2.80
N ASP A 497 -14.27 16.33 -1.56
CA ASP A 497 -14.90 17.12 -0.50
C ASP A 497 -14.64 18.62 -0.70
N SER A 498 -15.73 19.39 -0.86
CA SER A 498 -15.70 20.86 -1.00
C SER A 498 -15.19 21.58 0.26
N ASN A 499 -15.15 20.91 1.42
CA ASN A 499 -14.49 21.48 2.61
C ASN A 499 -12.97 21.66 2.42
N ILE A 500 -12.36 20.81 1.60
CA ILE A 500 -10.91 20.81 1.34
C ILE A 500 -10.60 21.45 -0.01
N ASN A 501 -11.32 21.05 -1.06
CA ASN A 501 -10.99 21.36 -2.44
C ASN A 501 -11.99 22.34 -3.04
N SER A 502 -11.51 23.29 -3.85
CA SER A 502 -12.38 24.14 -4.65
C SER A 502 -13.15 23.34 -5.71
N ALA A 503 -14.26 23.92 -6.18
CA ALA A 503 -15.06 23.37 -7.27
C ALA A 503 -14.23 23.04 -8.53
N ALA A 504 -13.21 23.86 -8.81
CA ALA A 504 -12.26 23.66 -9.91
C ALA A 504 -11.37 22.42 -9.69
N VAL A 505 -10.79 22.26 -8.49
CA VAL A 505 -9.93 21.11 -8.17
C VAL A 505 -10.72 19.81 -8.09
N VAL A 506 -11.95 19.83 -7.57
CA VAL A 506 -12.85 18.65 -7.58
C VAL A 506 -13.06 18.13 -9.00
N ARG A 507 -13.39 19.02 -9.95
CA ARG A 507 -13.57 18.68 -11.37
C ARG A 507 -12.27 18.25 -12.04
N LEU A 508 -11.14 18.89 -11.70
CA LEU A 508 -9.82 18.50 -12.19
C LEU A 508 -9.46 17.08 -11.75
N ASN A 509 -9.67 16.73 -10.48
CA ASN A 509 -9.44 15.37 -9.96
C ASN A 509 -10.28 14.33 -10.71
N VAL A 510 -11.55 14.62 -10.99
CA VAL A 510 -12.41 13.75 -11.82
C VAL A 510 -11.84 13.58 -13.22
N PHE A 511 -11.45 14.68 -13.86
CA PHE A 511 -10.91 14.68 -15.22
C PHE A 511 -9.61 13.87 -15.32
N GLN A 512 -8.66 14.09 -14.41
CA GLN A 512 -7.37 13.38 -14.35
C GLN A 512 -7.55 11.86 -14.14
N VAL A 513 -8.53 11.45 -13.33
CA VAL A 513 -8.89 10.04 -13.16
C VAL A 513 -9.38 9.43 -14.47
N PHE A 514 -10.19 10.16 -15.25
CA PHE A 514 -10.64 9.70 -16.56
C PHE A 514 -9.55 9.70 -17.62
N LEU A 515 -8.62 10.67 -17.61
CA LEU A 515 -7.46 10.67 -18.50
C LEU A 515 -6.65 9.40 -18.35
N LEU A 516 -6.25 9.06 -17.11
CA LEU A 516 -5.52 7.82 -16.85
C LEU A 516 -6.33 6.58 -17.25
N CYS A 517 -7.64 6.56 -16.98
CA CYS A 517 -8.51 5.45 -17.36
C CYS A 517 -8.57 5.28 -18.89
N ALA A 518 -8.68 6.37 -19.64
CA ALA A 518 -8.69 6.36 -21.10
C ALA A 518 -7.34 5.89 -21.68
N MET A 519 -6.22 6.29 -21.08
CA MET A 519 -4.89 5.81 -21.49
C MET A 519 -4.76 4.30 -21.24
N LYS A 520 -5.20 3.82 -20.07
CA LYS A 520 -5.24 2.38 -19.75
C LYS A 520 -6.19 1.61 -20.66
N PHE A 521 -7.34 2.18 -21.01
CA PHE A 521 -8.26 1.62 -21.99
C PHE A 521 -7.60 1.45 -23.37
N HIS A 522 -6.86 2.46 -23.83
CA HIS A 522 -6.12 2.38 -25.09
C HIS A 522 -5.12 1.22 -25.06
N CYS A 523 -4.25 1.16 -24.06
CA CYS A 523 -3.28 0.07 -23.89
C CYS A 523 -3.98 -1.30 -23.86
N TYR A 524 -5.06 -1.43 -23.09
CA TYR A 524 -5.79 -2.69 -22.95
C TYR A 524 -6.45 -3.15 -24.26
N ILE A 525 -7.07 -2.23 -25.02
CA ILE A 525 -7.64 -2.52 -26.34
C ILE A 525 -6.56 -2.86 -27.35
N ARG A 526 -5.43 -2.14 -27.33
CA ARG A 526 -4.29 -2.41 -28.21
C ARG A 526 -3.81 -3.84 -28.02
N ASP A 527 -3.62 -4.26 -26.77
CA ASP A 527 -3.17 -5.61 -26.47
C ASP A 527 -4.24 -6.62 -26.90
N LEU A 528 -5.52 -6.43 -26.54
CA LEU A 528 -6.58 -7.35 -26.99
C LEU A 528 -6.78 -7.42 -28.51
N SER A 529 -6.40 -6.38 -29.27
CA SER A 529 -6.62 -6.32 -30.71
C SER A 529 -5.91 -7.42 -31.51
N PHE A 530 -4.86 -8.04 -30.92
CA PHE A 530 -4.21 -9.22 -31.48
C PHE A 530 -5.09 -10.47 -31.45
N ILE A 531 -6.10 -10.53 -30.57
CA ILE A 531 -6.92 -11.72 -30.34
C ILE A 531 -8.39 -11.47 -30.70
N CYS A 532 -8.95 -10.31 -30.36
CA CYS A 532 -10.35 -9.99 -30.67
C CYS A 532 -10.58 -8.51 -31.00
N LYS A 533 -11.54 -8.26 -31.90
CA LYS A 533 -12.00 -6.92 -32.25
C LYS A 533 -13.36 -6.65 -31.58
N PHE A 534 -13.48 -5.51 -30.92
CA PHE A 534 -14.73 -5.08 -30.31
C PHE A 534 -15.49 -4.09 -31.19
N HIS A 535 -16.81 -4.25 -31.24
CA HIS A 535 -17.69 -3.29 -31.88
C HIS A 535 -17.60 -1.93 -31.16
N LYS A 536 -17.47 -0.83 -31.92
CA LYS A 536 -17.19 0.50 -31.33
C LYS A 536 -18.34 1.04 -30.49
N ARG A 537 -19.60 0.70 -30.83
CA ARG A 537 -20.75 1.01 -29.97
C ARG A 537 -20.67 0.28 -28.62
N TYR A 538 -20.16 -0.96 -28.59
CA TYR A 538 -19.94 -1.67 -27.33
C TYR A 538 -18.89 -0.97 -26.47
N CYS A 539 -17.76 -0.58 -27.07
CA CYS A 539 -16.73 0.23 -26.39
C CYS A 539 -17.31 1.53 -25.82
N SER A 540 -18.09 2.27 -26.61
CA SER A 540 -18.74 3.50 -26.15
C SER A 540 -19.71 3.26 -24.98
N ASN A 541 -20.48 2.17 -25.02
CA ASN A 541 -21.40 1.81 -23.94
C ASN A 541 -20.68 1.43 -22.63
N ILE A 542 -19.57 0.67 -22.70
CA ILE A 542 -18.81 0.34 -21.49
C ILE A 542 -18.07 1.56 -20.93
N ILE A 543 -17.61 2.48 -21.78
CA ILE A 543 -17.04 3.76 -21.35
C ILE A 543 -18.08 4.54 -20.56
N GLN A 544 -19.26 4.80 -21.15
CA GLN A 544 -20.35 5.51 -20.47
C GLN A 544 -20.77 4.82 -19.16
N GLY A 545 -20.84 3.48 -19.15
CA GLY A 545 -21.10 2.71 -17.93
C GLY A 545 -20.05 2.93 -16.84
N SER A 546 -18.78 3.08 -17.23
CA SER A 546 -17.68 3.37 -16.29
C SER A 546 -17.73 4.82 -15.75
N LEU A 547 -18.17 5.79 -16.55
CA LEU A 547 -18.35 7.18 -16.11
C LEU A 547 -19.43 7.26 -15.01
N ARG A 548 -20.57 6.60 -15.25
CA ARG A 548 -21.67 6.48 -14.28
C ARG A 548 -21.23 5.75 -13.01
N TYR A 549 -20.44 4.69 -13.15
CA TYR A 549 -19.87 3.97 -12.03
C TYR A 549 -19.01 4.88 -11.13
N LEU A 550 -18.17 5.74 -11.71
CA LEU A 550 -17.34 6.68 -10.95
C LEU A 550 -18.21 7.59 -10.07
N HIS A 551 -19.20 8.27 -10.66
CA HIS A 551 -20.09 9.17 -9.92
C HIS A 551 -20.82 8.45 -8.77
N LEU A 552 -21.39 7.27 -9.04
CA LEU A 552 -22.07 6.47 -8.02
C LEU A 552 -21.13 6.04 -6.88
N LEU A 553 -19.89 5.67 -7.22
CA LEU A 553 -18.91 5.25 -6.22
C LEU A 553 -18.46 6.43 -5.34
N ILE A 554 -18.21 7.61 -5.95
CA ILE A 554 -17.87 8.83 -5.21
C ILE A 554 -19.00 9.18 -4.25
N LYS A 555 -20.25 9.29 -4.76
CA LYS A 555 -21.43 9.62 -3.93
C LYS A 555 -21.61 8.63 -2.78
N LYS A 556 -21.47 7.33 -3.05
CA LYS A 556 -21.57 6.28 -2.02
C LYS A 556 -20.51 6.44 -0.94
N ARG A 557 -19.26 6.73 -1.32
CA ARG A 557 -18.15 6.87 -0.35
C ARG A 557 -18.22 8.18 0.42
N MET A 558 -18.64 9.27 -0.20
CA MET A 558 -18.90 10.54 0.50
C MET A 558 -19.98 10.35 1.57
N HIS A 559 -21.10 9.73 1.22
CA HIS A 559 -22.21 9.49 2.16
C HIS A 559 -21.87 8.48 3.27
N SER A 560 -21.06 7.45 2.98
CA SER A 560 -20.70 6.46 4.01
C SER A 560 -19.62 6.96 4.98
N MET A 561 -19.02 8.11 4.68
CA MET A 561 -17.93 8.66 5.46
C MET A 561 -18.47 9.42 6.67
N ARG A 562 -18.08 8.97 7.86
CA ARG A 562 -18.34 9.68 9.12
C ARG A 562 -17.04 10.27 9.62
N LEU A 563 -17.02 11.59 9.79
CA LEU A 563 -15.95 12.29 10.50
C LEU A 563 -16.29 12.29 12.00
N ASN A 564 -15.27 12.24 12.85
CA ASN A 564 -15.47 12.25 14.31
C ASN A 564 -15.80 13.65 14.87
N SER A 565 -16.07 14.61 13.98
CA SER A 565 -16.35 16.02 14.23
C SER A 565 -17.72 16.38 13.65
N ASP A 566 -18.31 17.50 14.05
CA ASP A 566 -19.56 18.04 13.47
C ASP A 566 -19.46 18.39 11.97
N VAL A 567 -18.26 18.30 11.39
CA VAL A 567 -18.01 18.47 9.96
C VAL A 567 -18.62 17.31 9.16
N GLN A 568 -19.51 17.64 8.23
CA GLN A 568 -20.04 16.69 7.24
C GLN A 568 -19.31 16.85 5.90
N PRO A 569 -19.00 15.74 5.19
CA PRO A 569 -18.46 15.80 3.83
C PRO A 569 -19.43 16.52 2.88
N ILE A 570 -18.93 17.46 2.08
CA ILE A 570 -19.73 18.21 1.10
C ILE A 570 -19.30 17.79 -0.30
N LEU A 571 -20.25 17.38 -1.15
CA LEU A 571 -19.98 17.02 -2.54
C LEU A 571 -20.78 17.90 -3.49
N GLU A 572 -20.11 18.89 -4.08
CA GLU A 572 -20.68 19.77 -5.11
C GLU A 572 -20.25 19.32 -6.51
N LEU A 573 -20.81 18.19 -6.93
CA LEU A 573 -20.48 17.58 -8.22
C LEU A 573 -21.71 16.89 -8.82
N GLU A 574 -22.17 17.40 -9.96
CA GLU A 574 -23.32 16.85 -10.66
C GLU A 574 -22.95 15.63 -11.50
N LYS A 575 -23.93 14.78 -11.78
CA LYS A 575 -23.72 13.57 -12.59
C LYS A 575 -23.36 13.93 -14.03
N GLU A 576 -24.03 14.94 -14.57
CA GLU A 576 -23.88 15.46 -15.92
C GLU A 576 -22.46 15.99 -16.14
N GLU A 577 -21.89 16.67 -15.15
CA GLU A 577 -20.49 17.14 -15.17
C GLU A 577 -19.50 15.97 -15.24
N VAL A 578 -19.72 14.93 -14.45
CA VAL A 578 -18.85 13.73 -14.45
C VAL A 578 -18.92 13.00 -15.80
N GLU A 579 -20.12 12.82 -16.37
CA GLU A 579 -20.27 12.21 -17.70
C GLU A 579 -19.59 13.07 -18.77
N TRP A 580 -19.75 14.39 -18.73
CA TRP A 580 -19.14 15.32 -19.68
C TRP A 580 -17.61 15.33 -19.60
N LEU A 581 -17.03 15.46 -18.39
CA LEU A 581 -15.58 15.40 -18.16
C LEU A 581 -15.00 14.06 -18.63
N GLY A 582 -15.72 12.97 -18.38
CA GLY A 582 -15.33 11.65 -18.84
C GLY A 582 -15.27 11.54 -20.36
N PHE A 583 -16.29 12.01 -21.08
CA PHE A 583 -16.26 12.03 -22.54
C PHE A 583 -15.13 12.90 -23.09
N GLN A 584 -14.90 14.08 -22.51
CA GLN A 584 -13.80 14.96 -22.88
C GLN A 584 -12.44 14.27 -22.72
N ALA A 585 -12.19 13.65 -21.57
CA ALA A 585 -10.93 12.97 -21.28
C ALA A 585 -10.67 11.84 -22.29
N TYR A 586 -11.66 10.99 -22.57
CA TYR A 586 -11.55 9.92 -23.56
C TYR A 586 -11.29 10.46 -24.97
N ILE A 587 -11.97 11.53 -25.37
CA ILE A 587 -11.76 12.13 -26.69
C ILE A 587 -10.35 12.69 -26.80
N GLN A 588 -9.85 13.44 -25.81
CA GLN A 588 -8.51 14.01 -25.83
C GLN A 588 -7.42 12.92 -25.92
N VAL A 589 -7.53 11.86 -25.10
CA VAL A 589 -6.56 10.75 -25.09
C VAL A 589 -6.59 9.97 -26.40
N LEU A 590 -7.78 9.61 -26.88
CA LEU A 590 -7.93 8.79 -28.09
C LEU A 590 -7.64 9.57 -29.38
N LYS A 591 -7.77 10.90 -29.39
CA LYS A 591 -7.38 11.77 -30.52
C LYS A 591 -5.88 11.62 -30.82
N ARG A 592 -5.03 11.48 -29.81
CA ARG A 592 -3.58 11.19 -30.00
C ARG A 592 -3.31 9.82 -30.64
N LYS A 593 -4.32 8.96 -30.72
CA LYS A 593 -4.26 7.58 -31.25
C LYS A 593 -5.34 7.37 -32.32
N GLU A 594 -5.64 8.42 -33.08
CA GLU A 594 -6.78 8.49 -34.00
C GLU A 594 -6.78 7.38 -35.06
N SER A 595 -5.61 6.99 -35.57
CA SER A 595 -5.48 5.90 -36.56
C SER A 595 -6.13 4.57 -36.12
N ARG A 596 -6.18 4.30 -34.81
CA ARG A 596 -6.80 3.08 -34.24
C ARG A 596 -8.24 3.28 -33.78
N HIS A 597 -8.64 4.53 -33.51
CA HIS A 597 -9.88 4.86 -32.79
C HIS A 597 -10.83 5.81 -33.54
N LYS A 598 -10.59 6.10 -34.83
CA LYS A 598 -11.40 7.02 -35.66
C LYS A 598 -12.92 6.84 -35.52
N GLU A 599 -13.42 5.61 -35.69
CA GLU A 599 -14.85 5.30 -35.55
C GLU A 599 -15.36 5.50 -34.11
N LEU A 600 -14.58 5.08 -33.11
CA LEU A 600 -14.96 5.26 -31.70
C LEU A 600 -14.98 6.75 -31.34
N LEU A 601 -14.01 7.53 -31.82
CA LEU A 601 -13.96 8.98 -31.66
C LEU A 601 -15.19 9.66 -32.26
N ALA A 602 -15.63 9.25 -33.46
CA ALA A 602 -16.85 9.79 -34.07
C ALA A 602 -18.08 9.54 -33.17
N ILE A 603 -18.22 8.33 -32.63
CA ILE A 603 -19.32 7.99 -31.71
C ILE A 603 -19.24 8.81 -30.41
N LEU A 604 -18.05 8.95 -29.82
CA LEU A 604 -17.87 9.70 -28.58
C LEU A 604 -18.12 11.20 -28.78
N ARG A 605 -17.65 11.79 -29.90
CA ARG A 605 -17.91 13.19 -30.27
C ARG A 605 -19.41 13.43 -30.47
N SER A 606 -20.11 12.55 -31.17
CA SER A 606 -21.57 12.63 -31.33
C SER A 606 -22.29 12.62 -29.97
N ARG A 607 -21.89 11.72 -29.04
CA ARG A 607 -22.45 11.68 -27.68
C ARG A 607 -22.17 12.95 -26.88
N LEU A 608 -20.94 13.46 -26.98
CA LEU A 608 -20.56 14.71 -26.33
C LEU A 608 -21.40 15.87 -26.87
N LEU A 609 -21.55 16.01 -28.20
CA LEU A 609 -22.39 17.05 -28.81
C LEU A 609 -23.86 16.97 -28.36
N SER A 610 -24.41 15.76 -28.26
CA SER A 610 -25.77 15.54 -27.73
C SER A 610 -25.91 15.70 -26.21
N HIS A 611 -24.81 15.92 -25.48
CA HIS A 611 -24.83 16.01 -24.03
C HIS A 611 -25.41 17.35 -23.57
N ARG A 612 -26.19 17.35 -22.49
CA ARG A 612 -26.88 18.54 -21.95
C ARG A 612 -25.97 19.71 -21.55
N MET A 613 -24.69 19.42 -21.34
CA MET A 613 -23.66 20.40 -20.98
C MET A 613 -22.98 21.07 -22.18
N SER A 614 -23.25 20.60 -23.39
CA SER A 614 -22.72 21.22 -24.61
C SER A 614 -23.31 22.62 -24.79
N GLY A 615 -22.46 23.64 -24.65
CA GLY A 615 -22.83 25.06 -24.71
C GLY A 615 -22.96 25.77 -23.36
N ARG A 616 -22.92 25.05 -22.22
CA ARG A 616 -22.95 25.63 -20.86
C ARG A 616 -21.74 25.15 -20.06
N VAL A 617 -20.54 25.54 -20.49
CA VAL A 617 -19.28 25.14 -19.81
C VAL A 617 -18.89 26.20 -18.80
N SER A 618 -18.99 25.86 -17.51
CA SER A 618 -18.58 26.74 -16.41
C SER A 618 -17.06 26.99 -16.41
N PRO A 619 -16.57 28.08 -15.78
CA PRO A 619 -15.14 28.35 -15.64
C PRO A 619 -14.37 27.18 -15.00
N GLU A 620 -14.97 26.51 -14.02
CA GLU A 620 -14.37 25.38 -13.30
C GLU A 620 -14.21 24.15 -14.21
N LEU A 621 -15.18 23.90 -15.10
CA LEU A 621 -15.08 22.84 -16.11
C LEU A 621 -14.03 23.18 -17.15
N LYS A 622 -13.92 24.45 -17.58
CA LYS A 622 -12.84 24.91 -18.48
C LYS A 622 -11.47 24.72 -17.85
N TYR A 623 -11.33 25.09 -16.59
CA TYR A 623 -10.10 24.88 -15.81
C TYR A 623 -9.72 23.39 -15.76
N ALA A 624 -10.68 22.51 -15.47
CA ALA A 624 -10.42 21.07 -15.37
C ALA A 624 -9.92 20.45 -16.69
N ILE A 625 -10.42 20.89 -17.85
CA ILE A 625 -10.05 20.32 -19.16
C ILE A 625 -8.81 20.96 -19.80
N ASP A 626 -8.29 22.05 -19.23
CA ASP A 626 -7.06 22.67 -19.71
C ASP A 626 -5.91 21.67 -19.57
N THR A 627 -5.21 21.44 -20.69
CA THR A 627 -4.10 20.50 -20.75
C THR A 627 -2.95 20.88 -19.81
N LYS A 628 -2.76 22.18 -19.52
CA LYS A 628 -1.71 22.66 -18.60
C LYS A 628 -1.93 22.15 -17.17
N ASN A 629 -3.19 22.09 -16.72
CA ASN A 629 -3.55 21.61 -15.39
C ASN A 629 -3.43 20.08 -15.24
N SER A 630 -3.13 19.38 -16.33
CA SER A 630 -2.88 17.93 -16.35
C SER A 630 -1.58 17.59 -17.10
N SER A 631 -0.62 18.53 -17.20
CA SER A 631 0.62 18.39 -17.96
C SER A 631 1.35 17.07 -17.67
N LEU A 632 1.50 16.74 -16.39
CA LEU A 632 2.18 15.55 -15.91
C LEU A 632 1.57 14.23 -16.43
N LEU A 633 0.25 14.19 -16.66
CA LEU A 633 -0.39 13.01 -17.24
C LEU A 633 -0.04 12.84 -18.72
N TRP A 634 0.22 13.93 -19.43
CA TRP A 634 0.54 13.90 -20.86
C TRP A 634 1.96 13.44 -21.16
N GLU A 635 2.86 13.44 -20.16
CA GLU A 635 4.20 12.84 -20.23
C GLU A 635 4.18 11.30 -20.13
N ILE A 636 3.06 10.71 -19.69
CA ILE A 636 2.93 9.26 -19.58
C ILE A 636 2.97 8.65 -20.99
N LYS A 637 3.86 7.66 -21.19
CA LYS A 637 3.92 6.89 -22.43
C LYS A 637 2.81 5.83 -22.45
N TYR A 638 1.93 5.84 -23.43
CA TYR A 638 0.80 4.88 -23.55
C TYR A 638 0.45 4.49 -24.99
#